data_AF-A0A960UFK4-F1
#
_entry.id   AF-A0A960UFK4-F1
#
_cell.length_a   1.000
_cell.length_b   1.000
_cell.length_c   1.000
_cell.angle_alpha   90.00
_cell.angle_beta   90.00
_cell.angle_gamma   90.00
#
_symmetry.space_group_name_H-M   'P 1'
#
loop_
_entity.id
_entity.type
_entity.pdbx_description
1 polymer ?
#
loop_
_entity_poly.entity_id
_entity_poly.type
_entity_poly.pdbx_seq_one_letter_code
_entity_poly.pdbx_strand_id
1 'polypeptide(L)'
;MTERARQPVANVRARLSGAAMLRALAVVLPLLLLLAGNARAELPPAPDQPPYSPYAQWYADRQHRLDGWIRGVGPAQWLPPVVDRHGREPYWVDELRVLPESGLVLWLRRPAVLDQMRPLSSGEDHYGRQLADEWPQAVQRDVLVWQDWFDREIAARRLALLREKAAQTARELKQEQARGSLIDINIPLNLPKSVERVVGRGEKSNITVTGRETITLSGETTRNSNFITDESGRGQPLFPRLEMKQELQVKLNGTVGEKVHVEVENNSLAQGADANRIRIRYEGDEDEVVELIEMGDTQLSLPSSGLISYSTQNKGLFGVKMQGHLGALDFTAIASKQEGEVSSKTFNNSGQDVRADSKRDTDYIANRFFFLDNPTDPDSFYRWIVEEKLQVFVSNGAAPSASSPDASRYYWGRAYTDLGGNGLADDLAGQSPELEAFKLLQENEYTWRVDPNGNFSILELNYPIAETDILAVSYTARDSANGDALRQVGDNTQGKITYFDSQADTLSLELIKPDPYRPDSPTWDYMLRNVYSLGGTEIDFASLEVSIERIGTSQDPAYPEGSNTPYLRFFGLDQYRGQLVEGFDPDGRIDWPRIDIAEGLLIFPYYRPFDPPEGLVCQWTQPVVGDCELLTDADLNPAIYETARETINRNPSLYSKYVIKYQSATVASRFNLNAFDILEGSEVVTLDGVPLKKGTDYRIDYFSGEVELLGDAAARLTPSSNLQVTYQFRPLVGGGQSSLVGFNGTYHLGEKNQIASSWLYESKYSGARRPRLGEESTRNVVGNVLANLSAEPEFLTSFANLLPRVDTDATSTVSLSSELAVSFPNPNV
;
A
#
# COMPACT_ATOMS: atom_id res chain seq x y z
N MET A 1 17.34 34.98 -22.05
CA MET A 1 16.84 34.23 -20.88
C MET A 1 15.46 33.69 -21.23
N THR A 2 15.39 32.43 -21.66
CA THR A 2 14.14 31.65 -21.81
C THR A 2 14.55 30.18 -21.85
N GLU A 3 14.50 29.53 -20.68
CA GLU A 3 14.76 28.11 -20.51
C GLU A 3 13.61 27.30 -21.12
N ARG A 4 13.94 26.50 -22.14
CA ARG A 4 13.09 25.41 -22.62
C ARG A 4 13.19 24.25 -21.64
N ALA A 5 12.10 23.98 -20.91
CA ALA A 5 11.94 22.73 -20.17
C ALA A 5 11.94 21.54 -21.15
N ARG A 6 13.01 20.73 -21.08
CA ARG A 6 13.09 19.42 -21.71
C ARG A 6 12.25 18.44 -20.86
N GLN A 7 11.14 17.97 -21.40
CA GLN A 7 10.49 16.76 -20.91
C GLN A 7 11.22 15.52 -21.48
N PRO A 8 11.46 14.46 -20.69
CA PRO A 8 12.07 13.24 -21.20
C PRO A 8 11.05 12.45 -22.03
N VAL A 9 11.42 12.21 -23.28
CA VAL A 9 10.72 11.28 -24.18
C VAL A 9 10.95 9.86 -23.68
N ALA A 10 10.01 9.32 -22.93
CA ALA A 10 9.92 7.90 -22.63
C ALA A 10 8.54 7.42 -23.11
N ASN A 11 8.42 7.15 -24.41
CA ASN A 11 7.35 6.33 -24.98
C ASN A 11 7.68 5.98 -26.44
N VAL A 12 8.63 5.05 -26.61
CA VAL A 12 8.75 4.25 -27.84
C VAL A 12 9.17 2.85 -27.41
N ARG A 13 8.22 1.99 -27.05
CA ARG A 13 8.35 0.51 -27.05
C ARG A 13 6.99 -0.13 -26.74
N ALA A 14 6.15 -0.22 -27.75
CA ALA A 14 5.07 -1.23 -27.83
C ALA A 14 4.55 -1.28 -29.27
N ARG A 15 5.24 -2.02 -30.13
CA ARG A 15 4.64 -2.62 -31.33
C ARG A 15 4.88 -4.13 -31.22
N LEU A 16 4.10 -4.78 -30.36
CA LEU A 16 3.92 -6.23 -30.40
C LEU A 16 2.82 -6.54 -31.42
N SER A 17 3.16 -6.40 -32.70
CA SER A 17 2.56 -7.26 -33.72
C SER A 17 3.53 -8.43 -33.91
N GLY A 18 3.10 -9.57 -34.48
CA GLY A 18 3.91 -10.78 -34.69
C GLY A 18 5.31 -10.60 -35.33
N ALA A 19 5.65 -9.39 -35.79
CA ALA A 19 7.00 -8.94 -36.11
C ALA A 19 8.02 -9.08 -34.96
N ALA A 20 7.65 -9.01 -33.68
CA ALA A 20 8.61 -9.18 -32.58
C ALA A 20 9.07 -10.64 -32.43
N MET A 21 8.16 -11.61 -32.61
CA MET A 21 8.46 -13.03 -32.61
C MET A 21 9.30 -13.42 -33.83
N LEU A 22 8.96 -12.89 -35.01
CA LEU A 22 9.78 -13.03 -36.22
C LEU A 22 11.17 -12.40 -36.08
N ARG A 23 11.31 -11.30 -35.35
CA ARG A 23 12.61 -10.67 -35.06
C ARG A 23 13.42 -11.43 -34.02
N ALA A 24 12.80 -12.00 -32.99
CA ALA A 24 13.46 -12.86 -32.03
C ALA A 24 13.95 -14.15 -32.71
N LEU A 25 13.09 -14.82 -33.49
CA LEU A 25 13.48 -15.96 -34.33
C LEU A 25 14.59 -15.58 -35.33
N ALA A 26 14.57 -14.38 -35.91
CA ALA A 26 15.62 -13.91 -36.81
C ALA A 26 16.99 -13.67 -36.14
N VAL A 27 17.06 -13.55 -34.81
CA VAL A 27 18.32 -13.46 -34.04
C VAL A 27 18.77 -14.84 -33.56
N VAL A 28 17.83 -15.73 -33.23
CA VAL A 28 18.11 -17.08 -32.72
C VAL A 28 18.53 -18.06 -33.83
N LEU A 29 17.87 -18.00 -35.01
CA LEU A 29 18.18 -18.89 -36.13
C LEU A 29 19.64 -18.80 -36.63
N PRO A 30 20.22 -17.59 -36.82
CA PRO A 30 21.61 -17.48 -37.25
C PRO A 30 22.59 -18.08 -36.23
N LEU A 31 22.29 -17.93 -34.93
CA LEU A 31 23.13 -18.45 -33.84
C LEU A 31 23.11 -19.99 -33.82
N LEU A 32 21.92 -20.58 -33.94
CA LEU A 32 21.76 -22.03 -34.02
C LEU A 32 22.39 -22.63 -35.29
N LEU A 33 22.27 -21.93 -36.43
CA LEU A 33 22.90 -22.34 -37.70
C LEU A 33 24.44 -22.23 -37.67
N LEU A 34 24.98 -21.26 -36.92
CA LEU A 34 26.42 -21.10 -36.69
C LEU A 34 26.99 -22.22 -35.80
N LEU A 35 26.24 -22.66 -34.80
CA LEU A 35 26.63 -23.75 -33.88
C LEU A 35 26.51 -25.14 -34.53
N ALA A 36 25.59 -25.32 -35.49
CA ALA A 36 25.39 -26.57 -36.23
C ALA A 36 26.42 -26.83 -37.36
N GLY A 37 27.54 -26.11 -37.42
CA GLY A 37 28.72 -26.49 -38.21
C GLY A 37 28.66 -26.36 -39.74
N ASN A 38 27.61 -25.76 -40.33
CA ASN A 38 27.51 -25.61 -41.80
C ASN A 38 27.82 -24.18 -42.27
N ALA A 39 29.09 -23.92 -42.58
CA ALA A 39 29.55 -22.67 -43.20
C ALA A 39 29.21 -22.62 -44.71
N ARG A 40 28.23 -21.78 -45.08
CA ARG A 40 28.20 -20.89 -46.27
C ARG A 40 26.86 -20.17 -46.31
N ALA A 41 26.82 -18.94 -45.78
CA ALA A 41 25.71 -18.03 -46.00
C ALA A 41 26.22 -16.85 -46.83
N GLU A 42 25.85 -16.83 -48.11
CA GLU A 42 25.98 -15.63 -48.94
C GLU A 42 25.05 -14.55 -48.38
N LEU A 43 25.61 -13.36 -48.11
CA LEU A 43 24.82 -12.19 -47.76
C LEU A 43 23.90 -11.84 -48.94
N PRO A 44 22.58 -11.66 -48.74
CA PRO A 44 21.72 -11.13 -49.79
C PRO A 44 22.13 -9.68 -50.09
N PRO A 45 22.07 -9.23 -51.36
CA PRO A 45 22.43 -7.86 -51.70
C PRO A 45 21.48 -6.87 -51.03
N ALA A 46 22.02 -5.73 -50.63
CA ALA A 46 21.28 -4.63 -50.04
C ALA A 46 20.16 -4.17 -51.00
N PRO A 47 18.91 -3.99 -50.52
CA PRO A 47 17.88 -3.38 -51.34
C PRO A 47 18.16 -1.89 -51.50
N ASP A 48 18.19 -1.44 -52.76
CA ASP A 48 18.27 -0.03 -53.13
C ASP A 48 17.20 0.80 -52.43
N GLN A 49 17.62 1.92 -51.84
CA GLN A 49 16.71 2.95 -51.33
C GLN A 49 16.15 3.79 -52.49
N PRO A 50 14.83 3.98 -52.59
CA PRO A 50 14.26 5.14 -53.26
C PRO A 50 14.00 6.28 -52.23
N PRO A 51 14.06 7.55 -52.66
CA PRO A 51 14.01 8.69 -51.76
C PRO A 51 12.59 9.01 -51.27
N TYR A 52 12.54 9.49 -50.02
CA TYR A 52 11.45 10.14 -49.29
C TYR A 52 10.24 10.72 -50.08
N SER A 53 9.03 10.32 -49.67
CA SER A 53 8.00 11.20 -49.04
C SER A 53 6.68 10.42 -48.77
N PRO A 54 6.30 10.14 -47.51
CA PRO A 54 5.04 9.44 -47.19
C PRO A 54 3.78 10.32 -47.25
N TYR A 55 3.89 11.60 -47.64
CA TYR A 55 2.78 12.56 -47.51
C TYR A 55 1.79 12.56 -48.68
N ALA A 56 2.08 11.85 -49.78
CA ALA A 56 1.27 11.88 -51.00
C ALA A 56 0.27 10.71 -51.16
N GLN A 57 0.50 9.56 -50.51
CA GLN A 57 -0.41 8.40 -50.61
C GLN A 57 -1.57 8.43 -49.60
N TRP A 58 -1.49 9.25 -48.56
CA TRP A 58 -2.59 9.47 -47.61
C TRP A 58 -3.71 10.38 -48.18
N TYR A 59 -3.40 11.20 -49.20
CA TYR A 59 -4.38 12.07 -49.86
C TYR A 59 -5.23 11.35 -50.93
N ALA A 60 -4.69 10.29 -51.55
CA ALA A 60 -5.38 9.56 -52.61
C ALA A 60 -6.43 8.54 -52.07
N ASP A 61 -6.19 7.95 -50.89
CA ASP A 61 -7.10 6.94 -50.32
C ASP A 61 -8.36 7.55 -49.65
N ARG A 62 -8.39 8.88 -49.50
CA ARG A 62 -9.54 9.61 -48.93
C ARG A 62 -10.57 10.05 -49.98
N GLN A 63 -10.19 10.11 -51.26
CA GLN A 63 -11.11 10.49 -52.34
C GLN A 63 -12.03 9.34 -52.78
N HIS A 64 -11.63 8.08 -52.63
CA HIS A 64 -12.48 6.94 -53.01
C HIS A 64 -13.48 6.47 -51.93
N ARG A 65 -13.39 6.97 -50.69
CA ARG A 65 -14.37 6.67 -49.63
C ARG A 65 -15.47 7.71 -49.46
N LEU A 66 -15.43 8.82 -50.18
CA LEU A 66 -16.47 9.86 -50.17
C LEU A 66 -17.64 9.57 -51.13
N ASP A 67 -17.48 8.68 -52.12
CA ASP A 67 -18.56 8.29 -53.04
C ASP A 67 -19.52 7.21 -52.47
N GLY A 68 -19.20 6.63 -51.30
CA GLY A 68 -20.03 5.64 -50.62
C GLY A 68 -21.01 6.20 -49.58
N TRP A 69 -20.90 7.48 -49.22
CA TRP A 69 -21.64 8.10 -48.11
C TRP A 69 -22.86 8.93 -48.57
N ILE A 70 -23.45 8.59 -49.71
CA ILE A 70 -24.71 9.16 -50.22
C ILE A 70 -25.74 8.04 -50.46
N ARG A 71 -26.03 7.22 -49.45
CA ARG A 71 -27.25 6.38 -49.41
C ARG A 71 -27.66 6.17 -47.96
N GLY A 72 -28.55 7.02 -47.47
CA GLY A 72 -29.10 6.89 -46.11
C GLY A 72 -29.68 8.17 -45.57
N VAL A 73 -30.54 8.86 -46.32
CA VAL A 73 -31.30 10.01 -45.82
C VAL A 73 -32.74 9.54 -45.59
N GLY A 74 -33.19 9.53 -44.34
CA GLY A 74 -34.60 9.31 -43.95
C GLY A 74 -35.49 10.51 -44.30
N PRO A 75 -36.83 10.43 -44.12
CA PRO A 75 -37.75 11.40 -44.70
C PRO A 75 -37.67 12.76 -44.01
N ALA A 76 -37.57 13.81 -44.82
CA ALA A 76 -37.68 15.21 -44.37
C ALA A 76 -39.11 15.54 -43.93
N GLN A 77 -39.28 16.18 -42.78
CA GLN A 77 -40.55 16.78 -42.38
C GLN A 77 -40.56 18.28 -42.68
N TRP A 78 -41.61 18.75 -43.35
CA TRP A 78 -41.81 20.16 -43.72
C TRP A 78 -42.70 20.87 -42.69
N LEU A 79 -42.45 22.16 -42.44
CA LEU A 79 -43.38 23.05 -41.74
C LEU A 79 -44.43 23.63 -42.73
N PRO A 80 -45.70 23.86 -42.31
CA PRO A 80 -46.74 24.38 -43.20
C PRO A 80 -46.52 25.86 -43.54
N PRO A 81 -46.98 26.34 -44.72
CA PRO A 81 -46.76 27.72 -45.13
C PRO A 81 -47.65 28.70 -44.35
N VAL A 82 -47.05 29.82 -43.92
CA VAL A 82 -47.78 30.98 -43.39
C VAL A 82 -48.04 31.93 -44.56
N VAL A 83 -49.32 32.20 -44.84
CA VAL A 83 -49.77 33.11 -45.91
C VAL A 83 -49.98 34.51 -45.32
N ASP A 84 -49.61 35.56 -46.05
CA ASP A 84 -49.91 36.92 -45.64
C ASP A 84 -51.42 37.25 -45.78
N ARG A 85 -51.83 38.42 -45.27
CA ARG A 85 -53.24 38.85 -45.22
C ARG A 85 -53.86 39.14 -46.60
N HIS A 86 -53.08 39.02 -47.68
CA HIS A 86 -53.51 39.26 -49.06
C HIS A 86 -53.32 38.01 -49.96
N GLY A 87 -53.09 36.84 -49.35
CA GLY A 87 -53.09 35.56 -50.06
C GLY A 87 -51.85 35.31 -50.92
N ARG A 88 -50.74 36.01 -50.69
CA ARG A 88 -49.50 35.80 -51.46
C ARG A 88 -48.47 35.06 -50.60
N GLU A 89 -47.84 34.05 -51.18
CA GLU A 89 -46.71 33.35 -50.54
C GLU A 89 -45.45 34.22 -50.64
N PRO A 90 -44.69 34.43 -49.53
CA PRO A 90 -43.38 35.05 -49.61
C PRO A 90 -42.41 34.10 -50.32
N TYR A 91 -41.54 34.63 -51.18
CA TYR A 91 -40.47 33.86 -51.82
C TYR A 91 -39.48 33.39 -50.74
N TRP A 92 -39.33 32.08 -50.60
CA TRP A 92 -38.35 31.43 -49.72
C TRP A 92 -37.14 30.99 -50.53
N VAL A 93 -35.95 31.08 -49.92
CA VAL A 93 -34.75 30.45 -50.47
C VAL A 93 -34.39 29.28 -49.55
N ASP A 94 -34.33 28.09 -50.15
CA ASP A 94 -33.91 26.88 -49.48
C ASP A 94 -32.39 26.70 -49.70
N GLU A 95 -31.61 26.68 -48.62
CA GLU A 95 -30.15 26.52 -48.65
C GLU A 95 -29.74 25.22 -47.95
N LEU A 96 -28.98 24.39 -48.65
CA LEU A 96 -28.39 23.17 -48.11
C LEU A 96 -26.99 23.48 -47.57
N ARG A 97 -26.74 23.25 -46.28
CA ARG A 97 -25.38 23.35 -45.73
C ARG A 97 -24.91 22.03 -45.12
N VAL A 98 -23.68 21.67 -45.47
CA VAL A 98 -22.97 20.50 -44.95
C VAL A 98 -21.86 21.01 -44.04
N LEU A 99 -21.87 20.60 -42.77
CA LEU A 99 -20.85 21.03 -41.80
C LEU A 99 -19.65 20.07 -41.82
N PRO A 100 -18.46 20.52 -42.28
CA PRO A 100 -17.37 19.62 -42.70
C PRO A 100 -16.87 18.66 -41.62
N GLU A 101 -16.91 19.06 -40.34
CA GLU A 101 -16.34 18.28 -39.24
C GLU A 101 -17.31 17.24 -38.64
N SER A 102 -18.62 17.37 -38.92
CA SER A 102 -19.67 16.51 -38.33
C SER A 102 -20.43 15.67 -39.35
N GLY A 103 -20.34 16.00 -40.64
CA GLY A 103 -21.09 15.34 -41.71
C GLY A 103 -22.59 15.63 -41.72
N LEU A 104 -23.07 16.53 -40.84
CA LEU A 104 -24.48 16.86 -40.71
C LEU A 104 -24.94 17.76 -41.86
N VAL A 105 -26.08 17.41 -42.47
CA VAL A 105 -26.68 18.11 -43.61
C VAL A 105 -27.95 18.81 -43.12
N LEU A 106 -27.99 20.15 -43.23
CA LEU A 106 -29.14 20.96 -42.83
C LEU A 106 -29.81 21.59 -44.05
N TRP A 107 -31.14 21.52 -44.07
CA TRP A 107 -31.99 22.28 -44.98
C TRP A 107 -32.50 23.51 -44.24
N LEU A 108 -32.04 24.69 -44.65
CA LEU A 108 -32.42 25.96 -44.03
C LEU A 108 -33.32 26.73 -44.99
N ARG A 109 -34.53 27.05 -44.54
CA ARG A 109 -35.49 27.86 -45.28
C ARG A 109 -35.48 29.27 -44.71
N ARG A 110 -35.09 30.27 -45.52
CA ARG A 110 -35.02 31.68 -45.09
C ARG A 110 -35.86 32.60 -46.01
N PRO A 111 -36.43 33.72 -45.50
CA PRO A 111 -37.17 34.67 -46.33
C PRO A 111 -36.22 35.42 -47.29
N ALA A 112 -36.57 35.52 -48.59
CA ALA A 112 -35.71 36.14 -49.62
C ALA A 112 -35.45 37.65 -49.44
N VAL A 113 -36.11 38.32 -48.49
CA VAL A 113 -35.97 39.78 -48.25
C VAL A 113 -34.58 40.17 -47.74
N LEU A 114 -33.80 39.22 -47.20
CA LEU A 114 -32.44 39.48 -46.72
C LEU A 114 -31.37 39.59 -47.83
N ASP A 115 -31.64 39.15 -49.06
CA ASP A 115 -30.67 39.19 -50.17
C ASP A 115 -30.60 40.55 -50.91
N GLN A 116 -31.43 41.53 -50.53
CA GLN A 116 -31.31 42.91 -51.05
C GLN A 116 -30.37 43.80 -50.21
N MET A 117 -29.82 43.31 -49.09
CA MET A 117 -28.80 44.04 -48.33
C MET A 117 -27.40 43.62 -48.78
N ARG A 118 -26.88 44.26 -49.82
CA ARG A 118 -25.43 44.22 -50.09
C ARG A 118 -24.73 45.29 -49.25
N PRO A 119 -23.61 44.99 -48.58
CA PRO A 119 -22.82 46.03 -47.95
C PRO A 119 -22.15 46.86 -49.05
N LEU A 120 -22.39 48.17 -49.08
CA LEU A 120 -21.51 49.10 -49.79
C LEU A 120 -20.22 49.25 -48.97
N SER A 121 -19.09 49.26 -49.66
CA SER A 121 -17.74 49.24 -49.09
C SER A 121 -17.28 50.55 -48.44
N SER A 122 -18.20 51.38 -47.94
CA SER A 122 -17.87 52.60 -47.19
C SER A 122 -18.97 52.86 -46.16
N GLY A 123 -18.63 52.71 -44.88
CA GLY A 123 -19.58 52.63 -43.77
C GLY A 123 -20.28 53.93 -43.38
N GLU A 124 -21.20 54.42 -44.21
CA GLU A 124 -22.26 55.36 -43.80
C GLU A 124 -23.61 54.91 -44.40
N ASP A 125 -24.52 54.48 -43.53
CA ASP A 125 -25.85 53.98 -43.88
C ASP A 125 -26.88 55.12 -43.82
N HIS A 126 -27.25 55.65 -44.99
CA HIS A 126 -28.29 56.68 -45.12
C HIS A 126 -29.63 56.12 -45.65
N TYR A 127 -29.81 54.81 -45.75
CA TYR A 127 -31.09 54.21 -46.17
C TYR A 127 -31.83 53.46 -45.05
N GLY A 128 -31.13 53.04 -43.98
CA GLY A 128 -31.74 52.36 -42.83
C GLY A 128 -32.69 53.20 -41.96
N ARG A 129 -32.69 54.54 -42.08
CA ARG A 129 -33.54 55.42 -41.26
C ARG A 129 -34.92 55.73 -41.82
N GLN A 130 -35.20 55.42 -43.09
CA GLN A 130 -36.53 55.72 -43.67
C GLN A 130 -37.49 54.51 -43.65
N LEU A 131 -37.01 53.31 -43.29
CA LEU A 131 -37.82 52.10 -43.17
C LEU A 131 -38.02 51.62 -41.71
N ALA A 132 -37.33 52.24 -40.74
CA ALA A 132 -37.44 51.92 -39.33
C ALA A 132 -38.68 52.53 -38.64
N ASP A 133 -39.32 53.53 -39.24
CA ASP A 133 -40.51 54.19 -38.70
C ASP A 133 -41.83 53.47 -39.06
N GLU A 134 -41.80 52.46 -39.94
CA GLU A 134 -43.01 51.74 -40.38
C GLU A 134 -43.21 50.36 -39.73
N TRP A 135 -42.34 49.93 -38.80
CA TRP A 135 -42.40 48.60 -38.19
C TRP A 135 -42.80 48.66 -36.69
N PRO A 136 -43.81 47.89 -36.24
CA PRO A 136 -44.24 47.90 -34.84
C PRO A 136 -43.13 47.43 -33.87
N GLN A 137 -43.04 48.08 -32.69
CA GLN A 137 -42.04 47.82 -31.63
C GLN A 137 -41.91 46.36 -31.17
N ALA A 138 -42.89 45.50 -31.47
CA ALA A 138 -42.85 44.06 -31.13
C ALA A 138 -41.75 43.29 -31.91
N VAL A 139 -41.27 43.79 -33.06
CA VAL A 139 -40.27 43.09 -33.87
C VAL A 139 -38.82 43.46 -33.50
N GLN A 140 -38.61 44.52 -32.71
CA GLN A 140 -37.27 44.97 -32.32
C GLN A 140 -36.66 44.20 -31.14
N ARG A 141 -37.44 43.39 -30.42
CA ARG A 141 -36.98 42.71 -29.19
C ARG A 141 -36.36 41.32 -29.41
N ASP A 142 -36.58 40.71 -30.57
CA ASP A 142 -36.11 39.35 -30.88
C ASP A 142 -34.94 39.30 -31.87
N VAL A 143 -34.33 40.44 -32.19
CA VAL A 143 -33.10 40.49 -33.00
C VAL A 143 -31.87 40.42 -32.08
N LEU A 144 -31.82 39.35 -31.28
CA LEU A 144 -30.57 38.83 -30.72
C LEU A 144 -30.24 37.53 -31.45
N VAL A 145 -29.44 37.74 -32.50
CA VAL A 145 -28.39 36.87 -33.02
C VAL A 145 -28.82 35.43 -33.29
N TRP A 146 -29.45 35.23 -34.46
CA TRP A 146 -29.63 33.90 -35.08
C TRP A 146 -28.35 33.05 -35.01
N GLN A 147 -27.18 33.68 -35.07
CA GLN A 147 -25.87 33.05 -34.91
C GLN A 147 -25.62 32.43 -33.51
N ASP A 148 -26.00 33.09 -32.42
CA ASP A 148 -25.80 32.57 -31.05
C ASP A 148 -26.75 31.42 -30.74
N TRP A 149 -28.00 31.50 -31.22
CA TRP A 149 -28.94 30.39 -31.13
C TRP A 149 -28.45 29.21 -31.98
N PHE A 150 -27.99 29.48 -33.21
CA PHE A 150 -27.45 28.47 -34.12
C PHE A 150 -26.21 27.79 -33.53
N ASP A 151 -25.26 28.53 -32.98
CA ASP A 151 -24.04 27.97 -32.38
C ASP A 151 -24.34 27.14 -31.13
N ARG A 152 -25.30 27.56 -30.29
CA ARG A 152 -25.76 26.77 -29.13
C ARG A 152 -26.46 25.48 -29.56
N GLU A 153 -27.32 25.55 -30.57
CA GLU A 153 -28.08 24.39 -31.06
C GLU A 153 -27.16 23.39 -31.77
N ILE A 154 -26.17 23.87 -32.52
CA ILE A 154 -25.13 23.06 -33.15
C ILE A 154 -24.25 22.39 -32.09
N ALA A 155 -23.83 23.13 -31.05
CA ALA A 155 -23.01 22.58 -29.97
C ALA A 155 -23.79 21.51 -29.16
N ALA A 156 -25.06 21.77 -28.86
CA ALA A 156 -25.94 20.81 -28.18
C ALA A 156 -26.14 19.54 -29.00
N ARG A 157 -26.39 19.67 -30.31
CA ARG A 157 -26.56 18.53 -31.22
C ARG A 157 -25.25 17.77 -31.46
N ARG A 158 -24.09 18.45 -31.54
CA ARG A 158 -22.76 17.79 -31.58
C ARG A 158 -22.50 16.99 -30.32
N LEU A 159 -22.80 17.54 -29.15
CA LEU A 159 -22.63 16.85 -27.87
C LEU A 159 -23.57 15.64 -27.76
N ALA A 160 -24.82 15.77 -28.21
CA ALA A 160 -25.77 14.67 -28.27
C ALA A 160 -25.28 13.54 -29.19
N LEU A 161 -24.80 13.89 -30.39
CA LEU A 161 -24.24 12.92 -31.34
C LEU A 161 -22.97 12.24 -30.80
N LEU A 162 -22.11 12.99 -30.11
CA LEU A 162 -20.92 12.44 -29.46
C LEU A 162 -21.29 11.51 -28.30
N ARG A 163 -22.30 11.85 -27.50
CA ARG A 163 -22.83 10.97 -26.45
C ARG A 163 -23.45 9.71 -27.03
N GLU A 164 -24.18 9.82 -28.13
CA GLU A 164 -24.77 8.68 -28.83
C GLU A 164 -23.69 7.77 -29.40
N LYS A 165 -22.67 8.33 -30.07
CA LYS A 165 -21.52 7.56 -30.56
C LYS A 165 -20.72 6.95 -29.42
N ALA A 166 -20.43 7.70 -28.35
CA ALA A 166 -19.74 7.17 -27.17
C ALA A 166 -20.55 6.06 -26.49
N ALA A 167 -21.88 6.18 -26.43
CA ALA A 167 -22.76 5.14 -25.92
C ALA A 167 -22.84 3.92 -26.84
N GLN A 168 -22.82 4.11 -28.16
CA GLN A 168 -22.70 3.03 -29.14
C GLN A 168 -21.37 2.31 -29.00
N THR A 169 -20.25 3.04 -28.99
CA THR A 169 -18.90 2.48 -28.78
C THR A 169 -18.80 1.82 -27.41
N ALA A 170 -19.38 2.38 -26.34
CA ALA A 170 -19.42 1.73 -25.03
C ALA A 170 -20.30 0.47 -25.01
N ARG A 171 -21.37 0.41 -25.82
CA ARG A 171 -22.19 -0.80 -26.00
C ARG A 171 -21.46 -1.85 -26.83
N GLU A 172 -20.75 -1.46 -27.88
CA GLU A 172 -19.86 -2.31 -28.68
C GLU A 172 -18.73 -2.87 -27.80
N LEU A 173 -18.08 -2.02 -26.99
CA LEU A 173 -17.04 -2.41 -26.03
C LEU A 173 -17.60 -3.30 -24.90
N LYS A 174 -18.83 -3.06 -24.42
CA LYS A 174 -19.50 -3.96 -23.46
C LYS A 174 -19.86 -5.30 -24.09
N GLN A 175 -20.23 -5.33 -25.37
CA GLN A 175 -20.49 -6.57 -26.11
C GLN A 175 -19.18 -7.32 -26.42
N GLU A 176 -18.06 -6.62 -26.65
CA GLU A 176 -16.72 -7.22 -26.74
C GLU A 176 -16.18 -7.70 -25.39
N GLN A 177 -16.42 -6.97 -24.29
CA GLN A 177 -16.11 -7.41 -22.91
C GLN A 177 -16.93 -8.65 -22.53
N ALA A 178 -18.22 -8.71 -22.90
CA ALA A 178 -19.08 -9.87 -22.68
C ALA A 178 -18.71 -11.08 -23.56
N ARG A 179 -17.99 -10.85 -24.67
CA ARG A 179 -17.44 -11.91 -25.52
C ARG A 179 -16.13 -12.50 -25.02
N GLY A 180 -15.55 -11.98 -23.93
CA GLY A 180 -14.39 -12.57 -23.26
C GLY A 180 -13.40 -13.17 -24.25
N SER A 181 -12.76 -12.31 -25.05
CA SER A 181 -11.81 -12.73 -26.09
C SER A 181 -10.64 -13.47 -25.49
N LEU A 182 -10.80 -14.78 -25.25
CA LEU A 182 -9.72 -15.74 -25.23
C LEU A 182 -9.19 -15.76 -26.66
N ILE A 183 -8.10 -15.05 -26.90
CA ILE A 183 -7.38 -15.11 -28.18
C ILE A 183 -6.66 -16.45 -28.24
N ASP A 184 -7.38 -17.57 -28.41
CA ASP A 184 -6.77 -18.87 -28.70
C ASP A 184 -6.46 -18.95 -30.20
N ILE A 185 -5.33 -18.36 -30.59
CA ILE A 185 -4.82 -18.45 -31.95
C ILE A 185 -3.78 -19.57 -31.96
N ASN A 186 -4.16 -20.73 -32.51
CA ASN A 186 -3.20 -21.73 -32.93
C ASN A 186 -2.58 -21.29 -34.26
N ILE A 187 -1.28 -20.95 -34.26
CA ILE A 187 -0.55 -20.53 -35.47
C ILE A 187 0.23 -21.72 -36.02
N PRO A 188 -0.22 -22.40 -37.08
CA PRO A 188 0.60 -23.40 -37.77
C PRO A 188 1.77 -22.70 -38.48
N LEU A 189 3.00 -23.03 -38.09
CA LEU A 189 4.22 -22.46 -38.66
C LEU A 189 4.75 -23.35 -39.79
N ASN A 190 4.67 -22.88 -41.03
CA ASN A 190 5.41 -23.49 -42.15
C ASN A 190 6.87 -23.00 -42.11
N LEU A 191 7.75 -23.80 -41.50
CA LEU A 191 9.16 -23.48 -41.38
C LEU A 191 9.92 -23.79 -42.70
N PRO A 192 10.88 -22.94 -43.12
CA PRO A 192 11.79 -23.28 -44.22
C PRO A 192 12.63 -24.53 -43.89
N LYS A 193 12.99 -25.34 -44.90
CA LYS A 193 13.78 -26.58 -44.71
C LYS A 193 15.12 -26.39 -43.98
N SER A 194 15.73 -25.22 -44.06
CA SER A 194 16.95 -24.89 -43.31
C SER A 194 16.70 -24.76 -41.81
N VAL A 195 15.51 -24.36 -41.42
CA VAL A 195 15.06 -24.17 -40.04
C VAL A 195 14.56 -25.49 -39.46
N GLU A 196 13.87 -26.30 -40.25
CA GLU A 196 13.39 -27.63 -39.83
C GLU A 196 14.52 -28.59 -39.45
N ARG A 197 15.71 -28.44 -40.08
CA ARG A 197 16.90 -29.24 -39.72
C ARG A 197 17.42 -28.96 -38.32
N VAL A 198 17.11 -27.79 -37.76
CA VAL A 198 17.61 -27.33 -36.48
C VAL A 198 16.52 -27.43 -35.42
N VAL A 199 15.29 -27.04 -35.74
CA VAL A 199 14.18 -26.89 -34.78
C VAL A 199 13.23 -28.10 -34.79
N GLY A 200 13.41 -29.02 -35.73
CA GLY A 200 12.50 -30.15 -35.97
C GLY A 200 11.41 -29.79 -36.98
N ARG A 201 10.57 -30.77 -37.32
CA ARG A 201 9.54 -30.63 -38.38
C ARG A 201 8.52 -29.56 -38.02
N GLY A 202 8.27 -28.61 -38.93
CA GLY A 202 7.39 -27.46 -38.66
C GLY A 202 5.94 -27.85 -38.35
N GLU A 203 5.49 -29.00 -38.86
CA GLU A 203 4.16 -29.58 -38.65
C GLU A 203 3.81 -29.87 -37.17
N LYS A 204 4.82 -29.97 -36.30
CA LYS A 204 4.63 -30.18 -34.84
C LYS A 204 4.61 -28.89 -34.02
N SER A 205 4.72 -27.73 -34.67
CA SER A 205 4.62 -26.44 -33.99
C SER A 205 3.20 -26.21 -33.49
N ASN A 206 3.07 -25.88 -32.21
CA ASN A 206 1.80 -25.47 -31.62
C ASN A 206 2.05 -24.33 -30.65
N ILE A 207 1.56 -23.14 -30.95
CA ILE A 207 1.63 -21.98 -30.06
C ILE A 207 0.22 -21.60 -29.69
N THR A 208 -0.04 -21.60 -28.38
CA THR A 208 -1.29 -21.16 -27.80
C THR A 208 -1.07 -19.80 -27.16
N VAL A 209 -1.86 -18.82 -27.58
CA VAL A 209 -1.95 -17.52 -26.92
C VAL A 209 -3.23 -17.56 -26.08
N THR A 210 -3.19 -17.00 -24.88
CA THR A 210 -4.36 -16.83 -24.01
C THR A 210 -4.23 -15.49 -23.31
N GLY A 211 -5.34 -14.80 -23.06
CA GLY A 211 -5.25 -13.51 -22.40
C GLY A 211 -6.41 -12.58 -22.70
N ARG A 212 -6.26 -11.34 -22.26
CA ARG A 212 -7.17 -10.22 -22.50
C ARG A 212 -6.36 -8.97 -22.77
N GLU A 213 -6.81 -8.20 -23.76
CA GLU A 213 -6.40 -6.82 -23.96
C GLU A 213 -7.62 -5.94 -23.71
N THR A 214 -7.46 -4.89 -22.90
CA THR A 214 -8.50 -3.89 -22.65
C THR A 214 -7.96 -2.52 -23.03
N ILE A 215 -8.59 -1.88 -24.01
CA ILE A 215 -8.29 -0.50 -24.39
C ILE A 215 -9.44 0.37 -23.91
N THR A 216 -9.16 1.26 -22.97
CA THR A 216 -10.13 2.25 -22.48
C THR A 216 -9.79 3.61 -23.06
N LEU A 217 -10.73 4.19 -23.81
CA LEU A 217 -10.66 5.57 -24.26
C LEU A 217 -11.65 6.40 -23.42
N SER A 218 -11.13 7.28 -22.56
CA SER A 218 -11.90 8.19 -21.74
C SER A 218 -11.78 9.63 -22.25
N GLY A 219 -12.83 10.42 -22.03
CA GLY A 219 -12.85 11.85 -22.32
C GLY A 219 -13.37 12.60 -21.10
N GLU A 220 -12.54 13.44 -20.48
CA GLU A 220 -12.93 14.22 -19.32
C GLU A 220 -13.09 15.71 -19.67
N THR A 221 -14.20 16.31 -19.25
CA THR A 221 -14.40 17.76 -19.25
C THR A 221 -14.75 18.20 -17.84
N THR A 222 -13.79 18.81 -17.16
CA THR A 222 -14.01 19.41 -15.85
C THR A 222 -14.54 20.83 -16.04
N ARG A 223 -15.73 21.12 -15.52
CA ARG A 223 -16.24 22.50 -15.39
C ARG A 223 -16.21 22.89 -13.92
N ASN A 224 -15.45 23.93 -13.61
CA ASN A 224 -15.49 24.52 -12.28
C ASN A 224 -16.47 25.69 -12.28
N SER A 225 -17.50 25.65 -11.43
CA SER A 225 -18.51 26.72 -11.29
C SER A 225 -18.08 27.81 -10.31
N ASN A 226 -16.93 27.66 -9.64
CA ASN A 226 -16.42 28.70 -8.76
C ASN A 226 -15.80 29.80 -9.60
N PHE A 227 -16.46 30.96 -9.63
CA PHE A 227 -15.92 32.21 -10.16
C PHE A 227 -14.72 32.66 -9.30
N ILE A 228 -13.54 32.15 -9.62
CA ILE A 228 -12.31 32.93 -9.47
C ILE A 228 -11.76 33.04 -10.88
N THR A 229 -11.96 34.20 -11.48
CA THR A 229 -11.38 34.56 -12.78
C THR A 229 -9.86 34.48 -12.67
N ASP A 230 -9.28 33.48 -13.32
CA ASP A 230 -7.86 33.47 -13.66
C ASP A 230 -7.60 34.65 -14.61
N GLU A 231 -6.53 35.44 -14.38
CA GLU A 231 -6.27 36.72 -15.07
C GLU A 231 -6.15 36.60 -16.60
N SER A 232 -6.08 35.38 -17.14
CA SER A 232 -5.94 35.13 -18.57
C SER A 232 -7.26 35.13 -19.35
N GLY A 233 -8.44 35.14 -18.71
CA GLY A 233 -9.74 35.25 -19.38
C GLY A 233 -10.04 34.18 -20.46
N ARG A 234 -9.25 33.10 -20.54
CA ARG A 234 -9.47 32.01 -21.49
C ARG A 234 -10.45 31.02 -20.87
N GLY A 235 -11.67 31.02 -21.38
CA GLY A 235 -12.67 30.00 -21.03
C GLY A 235 -12.08 28.60 -21.16
N GLN A 236 -12.39 27.73 -20.20
CA GLN A 236 -11.93 26.34 -20.19
C GLN A 236 -12.28 25.67 -21.54
N PRO A 237 -11.35 24.93 -22.17
CA PRO A 237 -11.60 24.34 -23.47
C PRO A 237 -12.82 23.41 -23.42
N LEU A 238 -13.77 23.63 -24.34
CA LEU A 238 -14.98 22.82 -24.50
C LEU A 238 -14.68 21.40 -25.05
N PHE A 239 -13.43 21.13 -25.42
CA PHE A 239 -13.00 19.83 -25.92
C PHE A 239 -12.50 18.96 -24.75
N PRO A 240 -13.00 17.71 -24.61
CA PRO A 240 -12.59 16.82 -23.53
C PRO A 240 -11.10 16.49 -23.64
N ARG A 241 -10.43 16.35 -22.50
CA ARG A 241 -9.11 15.71 -22.46
C ARG A 241 -9.33 14.23 -22.76
N LEU A 242 -8.74 13.77 -23.86
CA LEU A 242 -8.79 12.36 -24.25
C LEU A 242 -7.64 11.62 -23.54
N GLU A 243 -7.98 10.57 -22.82
CA GLU A 243 -7.05 9.65 -22.19
C GLU A 243 -7.27 8.26 -22.78
N MET A 244 -6.18 7.60 -23.14
CA MET A 244 -6.19 6.21 -23.62
C MET A 244 -5.38 5.37 -22.63
N LYS A 245 -6.05 4.43 -21.97
CA LYS A 245 -5.44 3.43 -21.09
C LYS A 245 -5.46 2.09 -21.80
N GLN A 246 -4.31 1.41 -21.86
CA GLN A 246 -4.20 0.06 -22.40
C GLN A 246 -3.76 -0.89 -21.29
N GLU A 247 -4.53 -1.95 -21.09
CA GLU A 247 -4.28 -3.00 -20.10
C GLU A 247 -4.12 -4.33 -20.85
N LEU A 248 -2.94 -4.94 -20.76
CA LEU A 248 -2.58 -6.17 -21.46
C LEU A 248 -2.29 -7.27 -20.45
N GLN A 249 -2.99 -8.40 -20.57
CA GLN A 249 -2.75 -9.62 -19.80
C GLN A 249 -2.67 -10.78 -20.77
N VAL A 250 -1.47 -11.20 -21.15
CA VAL A 250 -1.24 -12.22 -22.17
C VAL A 250 -0.30 -13.30 -21.64
N LYS A 251 -0.68 -14.55 -21.85
CA LYS A 251 0.14 -15.74 -21.66
C LYS A 251 0.22 -16.50 -22.98
N LEU A 252 1.43 -16.63 -23.49
CA LEU A 252 1.78 -17.42 -24.66
C LEU A 252 2.56 -18.64 -24.18
N ASN A 253 2.15 -19.83 -24.61
CA ASN A 253 2.85 -21.07 -24.35
C ASN A 253 2.79 -21.95 -25.59
N GLY A 254 3.90 -22.61 -25.92
CA GLY A 254 3.90 -23.54 -27.04
C GLY A 254 5.26 -24.04 -27.46
N THR A 255 5.24 -24.82 -28.54
CA THR A 255 6.42 -25.38 -29.19
C THR A 255 6.52 -24.87 -30.63
N VAL A 256 7.74 -24.60 -31.08
CA VAL A 256 8.11 -24.40 -32.48
C VAL A 256 8.88 -25.64 -32.89
N GLY A 257 8.37 -26.39 -33.87
CA GLY A 257 8.88 -27.71 -34.22
C GLY A 257 8.80 -28.70 -33.05
N GLU A 258 9.87 -29.44 -32.82
CA GLU A 258 9.99 -30.42 -31.73
C GLU A 258 10.89 -29.93 -30.60
N LYS A 259 11.84 -29.04 -30.90
CA LYS A 259 12.96 -28.73 -30.01
C LYS A 259 12.86 -27.37 -29.32
N VAL A 260 12.00 -26.46 -29.78
CA VAL A 260 11.95 -25.09 -29.23
C VAL A 260 10.65 -24.87 -28.45
N HIS A 261 10.77 -24.59 -27.16
CA HIS A 261 9.68 -24.27 -26.25
C HIS A 261 9.66 -22.76 -25.99
N VAL A 262 8.49 -22.13 -26.07
CA VAL A 262 8.32 -20.70 -25.86
C VAL A 262 7.25 -20.47 -24.81
N GLU A 263 7.62 -19.70 -23.78
CA GLU A 263 6.73 -19.27 -22.71
C GLU A 263 6.88 -17.76 -22.53
N VAL A 264 5.79 -17.01 -22.66
CA VAL A 264 5.77 -15.57 -22.44
C VAL A 264 4.55 -15.21 -21.60
N GLU A 265 4.76 -14.52 -20.51
CA GLU A 265 3.72 -13.98 -19.64
C GLU A 265 3.93 -12.46 -19.53
N ASN A 266 2.87 -11.70 -19.76
CA ASN A 266 2.87 -10.25 -19.65
C ASN A 266 1.56 -9.80 -19.00
N ASN A 267 1.67 -9.11 -17.88
CA ASN A 267 0.54 -8.52 -17.18
C ASN A 267 0.87 -7.06 -16.85
N SER A 268 0.34 -6.13 -17.63
CA SER A 268 0.57 -4.69 -17.47
C SER A 268 -0.08 -4.10 -16.21
N LEU A 269 -0.93 -4.86 -15.52
CA LEU A 269 -1.57 -4.46 -14.26
C LEU A 269 -0.88 -5.06 -13.03
N ALA A 270 -0.04 -6.09 -13.22
CA ALA A 270 0.73 -6.67 -12.12
C ALA A 270 1.89 -5.75 -11.74
N GLN A 271 2.14 -5.64 -10.44
CA GLN A 271 3.33 -5.00 -9.87
C GLN A 271 4.24 -6.11 -9.31
N GLY A 272 5.54 -5.99 -9.51
CA GLY A 272 6.53 -6.96 -9.04
C GLY A 272 7.12 -7.88 -10.13
N ALA A 273 7.95 -8.82 -9.70
CA ALA A 273 8.89 -9.53 -10.55
C ALA A 273 8.25 -10.50 -11.56
N ASP A 274 7.08 -11.04 -11.23
CA ASP A 274 6.32 -12.00 -12.05
C ASP A 274 5.39 -11.34 -13.07
N ALA A 275 5.36 -10.00 -13.13
CA ALA A 275 4.50 -9.28 -14.07
C ALA A 275 4.87 -9.54 -15.54
N ASN A 276 6.16 -9.82 -15.81
CA ASN A 276 6.68 -10.03 -17.15
C ASN A 276 7.72 -11.17 -17.15
N ARG A 277 7.41 -12.30 -17.79
CA ARG A 277 8.33 -13.43 -17.97
C ARG A 277 8.45 -13.79 -19.43
N ILE A 278 9.66 -14.01 -19.92
CA ILE A 278 9.97 -14.49 -21.27
C ILE A 278 10.96 -15.61 -21.13
N ARG A 279 10.60 -16.83 -21.51
CA ARG A 279 11.49 -17.99 -21.51
C ARG A 279 11.38 -18.73 -22.83
N ILE A 280 12.51 -18.83 -23.53
CA ILE A 280 12.64 -19.61 -24.76
C ILE A 280 13.68 -20.69 -24.50
N ARG A 281 13.34 -21.95 -24.73
CA ARG A 281 14.24 -23.10 -24.52
C ARG A 281 14.38 -23.90 -25.80
N TYR A 282 15.61 -24.21 -26.18
CA TYR A 282 15.95 -25.21 -27.18
C TYR A 282 16.45 -26.45 -26.45
N GLU A 283 15.87 -27.61 -26.73
CA GLU A 283 16.30 -28.91 -26.21
C GLU A 283 16.83 -29.76 -27.38
N GLY A 284 18.12 -30.09 -27.34
CA GLY A 284 18.79 -30.92 -28.33
C GLY A 284 18.45 -32.41 -28.17
N ASP A 285 18.73 -33.21 -29.21
CA ASP A 285 18.62 -34.67 -29.11
C ASP A 285 19.80 -35.25 -28.29
N GLU A 286 19.68 -36.50 -27.82
CA GLU A 286 20.68 -37.16 -26.96
C GLU A 286 22.11 -37.17 -27.54
N ASP A 287 22.25 -37.18 -28.87
CA ASP A 287 23.55 -37.22 -29.56
C ASP A 287 24.13 -35.81 -29.89
N GLU A 288 23.44 -34.73 -29.53
CA GLU A 288 23.90 -33.37 -29.80
C GLU A 288 24.82 -32.82 -28.72
N VAL A 289 25.90 -32.15 -29.13
CA VAL A 289 26.83 -31.47 -28.21
C VAL A 289 26.15 -30.39 -27.37
N VAL A 290 25.09 -29.78 -27.89
CA VAL A 290 24.32 -28.75 -27.20
C VAL A 290 22.98 -29.34 -26.79
N GLU A 291 22.82 -29.61 -25.50
CA GLU A 291 21.60 -30.19 -24.93
C GLU A 291 20.55 -29.11 -24.68
N LEU A 292 20.98 -27.92 -24.24
CA LEU A 292 20.06 -26.85 -23.82
C LEU A 292 20.57 -25.48 -24.24
N ILE A 293 19.70 -24.67 -24.85
CA ILE A 293 19.87 -23.22 -24.92
C ILE A 293 18.64 -22.55 -24.32
N GLU A 294 18.81 -21.78 -23.25
CA GLU A 294 17.75 -20.95 -22.68
C GLU A 294 17.98 -19.49 -23.00
N MET A 295 16.92 -18.75 -23.33
CA MET A 295 16.95 -17.31 -23.57
C MET A 295 15.81 -16.60 -22.83
N GLY A 296 16.09 -15.38 -22.38
CA GLY A 296 15.20 -14.60 -21.52
C GLY A 296 15.45 -14.89 -20.04
N ASP A 297 14.40 -15.04 -19.25
CA ASP A 297 14.47 -15.43 -17.85
C ASP A 297 15.12 -16.80 -17.71
N THR A 298 16.27 -16.84 -17.05
CA THR A 298 17.08 -18.03 -16.82
C THR A 298 17.61 -18.03 -15.40
N GLN A 299 18.16 -19.16 -15.01
CA GLN A 299 18.81 -19.35 -13.73
C GLN A 299 20.19 -19.95 -13.94
N LEU A 300 21.14 -19.53 -13.11
CA LEU A 300 22.45 -20.14 -13.03
C LEU A 300 22.51 -20.98 -11.76
N SER A 301 22.83 -22.26 -11.90
CA SER A 301 23.23 -23.10 -10.79
C SER A 301 24.66 -23.56 -11.04
N LEU A 302 25.58 -23.23 -10.14
CA LEU A 302 26.95 -23.74 -10.18
C LEU A 302 27.11 -24.87 -9.17
N PRO A 303 28.05 -25.81 -9.37
CA PRO A 303 28.38 -26.81 -8.36
C PRO A 303 28.65 -26.14 -7.01
N SER A 304 28.17 -26.75 -5.92
CA SER A 304 28.33 -26.19 -4.58
C SER A 304 29.82 -26.00 -4.26
N SER A 305 30.23 -24.74 -4.07
CA SER A 305 31.56 -24.32 -3.67
C SER A 305 31.50 -23.89 -2.21
N GLY A 306 32.41 -24.39 -1.38
CA GLY A 306 32.53 -23.95 0.02
C GLY A 306 33.31 -22.65 0.17
N LEU A 307 34.05 -22.23 -0.87
CA LEU A 307 34.99 -21.10 -0.81
C LEU A 307 34.53 -19.86 -1.59
N ILE A 308 33.57 -19.99 -2.52
CA ILE A 308 33.00 -18.85 -3.24
C ILE A 308 31.67 -18.46 -2.62
N SER A 309 31.60 -17.24 -2.07
CA SER A 309 30.39 -16.66 -1.46
C SER A 309 29.34 -16.17 -2.46
N TYR A 310 29.57 -16.35 -3.76
CA TYR A 310 28.61 -16.00 -4.80
C TYR A 310 27.48 -17.03 -4.77
N SER A 311 26.22 -16.57 -4.76
CA SER A 311 25.06 -17.45 -4.66
C SER A 311 25.15 -18.56 -5.71
N THR A 312 25.25 -19.81 -5.27
CA THR A 312 25.32 -20.99 -6.15
C THR A 312 24.05 -21.16 -6.96
N GLN A 313 22.98 -20.42 -6.63
CA GLN A 313 21.75 -20.28 -7.39
C GLN A 313 21.39 -18.80 -7.60
N ASN A 314 21.42 -18.35 -8.86
CA ASN A 314 20.90 -17.05 -9.26
C ASN A 314 19.63 -17.25 -10.08
N LYS A 315 18.51 -16.67 -9.64
CA LYS A 315 17.17 -16.87 -10.24
C LYS A 315 16.72 -15.69 -11.11
N GLY A 316 17.16 -14.47 -10.81
CA GLY A 316 16.75 -13.24 -11.52
C GLY A 316 17.65 -12.83 -12.66
N LEU A 317 17.94 -13.73 -13.60
CA LEU A 317 18.83 -13.45 -14.73
C LEU A 317 18.01 -13.37 -16.03
N PHE A 318 18.19 -12.29 -16.80
CA PHE A 318 17.66 -12.17 -18.16
C PHE A 318 18.81 -12.25 -19.17
N GLY A 319 18.91 -13.34 -19.93
CA GLY A 319 20.07 -13.58 -20.77
C GLY A 319 19.99 -14.80 -21.67
N VAL A 320 21.16 -15.33 -22.03
CA VAL A 320 21.31 -16.57 -22.78
C VAL A 320 22.15 -17.53 -21.94
N LYS A 321 21.66 -18.74 -21.73
CA LYS A 321 22.38 -19.86 -21.11
C LYS A 321 22.49 -20.99 -22.12
N MET A 322 23.65 -21.65 -22.15
CA MET A 322 23.91 -22.81 -22.98
C MET A 322 24.48 -23.93 -22.10
N GLN A 323 24.01 -25.15 -22.30
CA GLN A 323 24.52 -26.36 -21.66
C GLN A 323 24.73 -27.45 -22.70
N GLY A 324 25.72 -28.29 -22.47
CA GLY A 324 26.05 -29.36 -23.37
C GLY A 324 27.17 -30.23 -22.85
N HIS A 325 27.40 -31.33 -23.56
CA HIS A 325 28.48 -32.27 -23.28
C HIS A 325 29.35 -32.46 -24.53
N LEU A 326 30.66 -32.56 -24.33
CA LEU A 326 31.63 -32.86 -25.39
C LEU A 326 32.55 -33.98 -24.91
N GLY A 327 32.18 -35.21 -25.23
CA GLY A 327 32.87 -36.39 -24.72
C GLY A 327 32.73 -36.50 -23.20
N ALA A 328 33.85 -36.42 -22.48
CA ALA A 328 33.85 -36.46 -21.01
C ALA A 328 33.74 -35.06 -20.36
N LEU A 329 33.54 -34.00 -21.13
CA LEU A 329 33.43 -32.62 -20.65
C LEU A 329 31.98 -32.15 -20.70
N ASP A 330 31.37 -31.91 -19.54
CA ASP A 330 30.13 -31.15 -19.45
C ASP A 330 30.47 -29.67 -19.35
N PHE A 331 29.73 -28.82 -20.06
CA PHE A 331 29.92 -27.39 -19.98
C PHE A 331 28.60 -26.65 -19.80
N THR A 332 28.69 -25.50 -19.14
CA THR A 332 27.60 -24.52 -19.03
C THR A 332 28.18 -23.14 -19.24
N ALA A 333 27.61 -22.36 -20.16
CA ALA A 333 27.97 -20.99 -20.39
C ALA A 333 26.74 -20.09 -20.21
N ILE A 334 26.93 -18.90 -19.66
CA ILE A 334 25.85 -17.94 -19.48
C ILE A 334 26.35 -16.53 -19.77
N ALA A 335 25.51 -15.74 -20.43
CA ALA A 335 25.68 -14.29 -20.59
C ALA A 335 24.32 -13.65 -20.30
N SER A 336 24.23 -12.90 -19.21
CA SER A 336 22.96 -12.40 -18.71
C SER A 336 23.10 -11.04 -18.07
N LYS A 337 21.96 -10.36 -17.93
CA LYS A 337 21.79 -9.21 -17.08
C LYS A 337 21.07 -9.68 -15.82
N GLN A 338 21.60 -9.33 -14.67
CA GLN A 338 20.97 -9.62 -13.39
C GLN A 338 20.00 -8.48 -13.06
N GLU A 339 18.76 -8.86 -12.80
CA GLU A 339 17.66 -7.92 -12.57
C GLU A 339 17.37 -7.68 -11.08
N GLY A 340 17.99 -8.45 -10.17
CA GLY A 340 17.84 -8.31 -8.72
C GLY A 340 19.18 -8.27 -7.97
N GLU A 341 19.19 -7.65 -6.79
CA GLU A 341 20.32 -7.60 -5.87
C GLU A 341 20.22 -8.70 -4.81
N VAL A 342 21.36 -9.27 -4.40
CA VAL A 342 21.43 -10.25 -3.30
C VAL A 342 21.56 -9.49 -1.98
N SER A 343 20.74 -9.83 -0.99
CA SER A 343 20.83 -9.32 0.38
C SER A 343 20.72 -10.46 1.38
N SER A 344 21.31 -10.28 2.56
CA SER A 344 21.15 -11.16 3.70
C SER A 344 20.73 -10.31 4.88
N LYS A 345 19.66 -10.71 5.56
CA LYS A 345 19.20 -10.08 6.80
C LYS A 345 19.23 -11.09 7.93
N THR A 346 19.83 -10.67 9.03
CA THR A 346 19.93 -11.46 10.24
C THR A 346 19.06 -10.81 11.30
N PHE A 347 18.13 -11.58 11.84
CA PHE A 347 17.27 -11.23 12.95
C PHE A 347 17.77 -12.03 14.15
N ASN A 348 18.55 -11.35 14.99
CA ASN A 348 18.83 -11.89 16.30
C ASN A 348 17.60 -11.57 17.15
N ASN A 349 16.89 -12.60 17.63
CA ASN A 349 15.83 -12.45 18.61
C ASN A 349 16.37 -11.92 19.96
N SER A 350 17.70 -11.84 20.09
CA SER A 350 18.39 -11.11 21.15
C SER A 350 18.49 -9.60 20.90
N GLY A 351 17.93 -9.10 19.80
CA GLY A 351 18.20 -7.78 19.25
C GLY A 351 16.98 -6.92 18.91
N GLN A 352 15.81 -7.49 18.60
CA GLN A 352 14.48 -6.84 18.48
C GLN A 352 13.41 -7.97 18.52
N ASP A 353 12.30 -7.94 19.26
CA ASP A 353 11.60 -6.88 20.01
C ASP A 353 11.50 -7.19 21.51
N VAL A 354 12.59 -6.93 22.25
CA VAL A 354 12.44 -6.45 23.61
C VAL A 354 12.05 -4.98 23.48
N ARG A 355 10.77 -4.66 23.59
CA ARG A 355 10.28 -3.27 23.53
C ARG A 355 10.70 -2.59 24.84
N ALA A 356 11.94 -2.10 24.86
CA ALA A 356 12.44 -1.21 25.90
C ALA A 356 12.15 0.22 25.46
N ASP A 357 11.18 0.85 26.11
CA ASP A 357 10.81 2.24 25.86
C ASP A 357 10.44 2.89 27.20
N SER A 358 10.16 4.18 27.15
CA SER A 358 9.88 4.94 28.35
C SER A 358 8.77 5.97 28.11
N LYS A 359 7.94 6.19 29.13
CA LYS A 359 6.91 7.22 29.17
C LYS A 359 7.20 8.19 30.30
N ARG A 360 7.03 9.48 30.07
CA ARG A 360 7.00 10.43 31.19
C ARG A 360 5.72 10.24 31.98
N ASP A 361 5.72 10.62 33.25
CA ASP A 361 4.50 10.85 34.04
C ASP A 361 3.53 11.84 33.38
N THR A 362 4.01 12.71 32.49
CA THR A 362 3.15 13.56 31.67
C THR A 362 2.55 12.84 30.46
N ASP A 363 2.92 11.60 30.13
CA ASP A 363 2.51 10.94 28.87
C ASP A 363 1.28 10.02 29.02
N TYR A 364 0.41 10.30 30.01
CA TYR A 364 -0.85 9.58 30.18
C TYR A 364 -1.77 9.72 28.96
N ILE A 365 -2.67 8.73 28.79
CA ILE A 365 -3.66 8.73 27.71
C ILE A 365 -4.79 9.71 28.06
N ALA A 366 -4.72 10.91 27.49
CA ALA A 366 -5.75 11.93 27.65
C ALA A 366 -7.01 11.63 26.80
N ASN A 367 -8.15 12.21 27.19
CA ASN A 367 -9.41 12.21 26.45
C ASN A 367 -9.99 10.84 26.09
N ARG A 368 -9.67 9.79 26.85
CA ARG A 368 -10.15 8.42 26.59
C ARG A 368 -10.90 7.81 27.77
N PHE A 369 -10.37 8.01 28.98
CA PHE A 369 -10.90 7.40 30.21
C PHE A 369 -11.47 8.49 31.09
N PHE A 370 -12.74 8.33 31.50
CA PHE A 370 -13.42 9.32 32.33
C PHE A 370 -14.23 8.65 33.44
N PHE A 371 -14.23 9.22 34.64
CA PHE A 371 -15.27 8.96 35.62
C PHE A 371 -16.60 9.54 35.13
N LEU A 372 -17.69 8.87 35.48
CA LEU A 372 -19.05 9.33 35.20
C LEU A 372 -19.61 10.28 36.28
N ASP A 373 -18.85 10.48 37.36
CA ASP A 373 -19.18 11.33 38.52
C ASP A 373 -17.87 11.85 39.14
N ASN A 374 -17.97 12.81 40.06
CA ASN A 374 -16.83 13.46 40.70
C ASN A 374 -16.07 12.50 41.64
N PRO A 375 -14.81 12.13 41.34
CA PRO A 375 -14.03 11.24 42.19
C PRO A 375 -13.48 11.92 43.47
N THR A 376 -13.57 13.25 43.56
CA THR A 376 -13.05 14.03 44.70
C THR A 376 -14.10 14.34 45.76
N ASP A 377 -15.39 14.16 45.44
CA ASP A 377 -16.48 14.47 46.36
C ASP A 377 -16.65 13.30 47.37
N PRO A 378 -16.42 13.53 48.68
CA PRO A 378 -16.63 12.54 49.74
C PRO A 378 -18.02 11.92 49.75
N ASP A 379 -19.05 12.67 49.31
CA ASP A 379 -20.44 12.23 49.26
C ASP A 379 -20.75 11.40 47.98
N SER A 380 -19.87 11.46 46.96
CA SER A 380 -19.96 10.67 45.72
C SER A 380 -19.37 9.25 45.84
N PHE A 381 -18.55 8.97 46.88
CA PHE A 381 -17.86 7.69 47.07
C PHE A 381 -18.79 6.45 47.20
N TYR A 382 -20.09 6.63 47.37
CA TYR A 382 -21.01 5.54 47.73
C TYR A 382 -22.33 5.48 46.94
N ARG A 383 -22.45 6.12 45.77
CA ARG A 383 -23.82 6.44 45.36
C ARG A 383 -24.31 6.05 43.99
N TRP A 384 -23.56 5.97 42.89
CA TRP A 384 -24.24 5.70 41.61
C TRP A 384 -23.44 4.80 40.67
N ILE A 385 -23.81 3.51 40.65
CA ILE A 385 -23.28 2.54 39.69
C ILE A 385 -24.25 2.42 38.51
N VAL A 386 -23.74 2.57 37.30
CA VAL A 386 -24.53 2.38 36.07
C VAL A 386 -25.07 0.96 36.01
N GLU A 387 -26.36 0.80 35.67
CA GLU A 387 -27.00 -0.53 35.66
C GLU A 387 -27.53 -0.98 34.29
N GLU A 388 -28.29 -0.14 33.58
CA GLU A 388 -29.06 -0.61 32.41
C GLU A 388 -28.63 -0.02 31.07
N LYS A 389 -28.50 1.31 30.93
CA LYS A 389 -28.20 1.95 29.64
C LYS A 389 -27.37 3.22 29.80
N LEU A 390 -26.07 3.12 29.55
CA LEU A 390 -25.23 4.29 29.28
C LEU A 390 -25.43 4.72 27.82
N GLN A 391 -25.62 6.00 27.59
CA GLN A 391 -25.56 6.63 26.27
C GLN A 391 -24.50 7.71 26.31
N VAL A 392 -23.59 7.69 25.33
CA VAL A 392 -22.45 8.60 25.26
C VAL A 392 -22.60 9.51 24.05
N PHE A 393 -22.37 10.80 24.26
CA PHE A 393 -22.59 11.84 23.28
C PHE A 393 -21.34 12.70 23.12
N VAL A 394 -20.98 13.01 21.86
CA VAL A 394 -19.85 13.87 21.53
C VAL A 394 -20.33 15.02 20.64
N SER A 395 -20.00 16.27 20.99
CA SER A 395 -20.15 17.44 20.11
C SER A 395 -18.79 18.05 19.81
N ASN A 396 -18.60 18.57 18.60
CA ASN A 396 -17.43 19.33 18.19
C ASN A 396 -17.75 20.81 17.88
N GLY A 397 -18.91 21.29 18.35
CA GLY A 397 -19.39 22.66 18.08
C GLY A 397 -19.94 22.88 16.66
N ALA A 398 -19.86 21.87 15.77
CA ALA A 398 -20.25 21.99 14.38
C ALA A 398 -21.55 21.25 14.08
N ALA A 399 -22.44 21.92 13.34
CA ALA A 399 -23.63 21.30 12.78
C ALA A 399 -23.24 20.19 11.77
N PRO A 400 -23.79 18.97 11.90
CA PRO A 400 -23.57 17.93 10.90
C PRO A 400 -24.18 18.31 9.54
N SER A 401 -23.62 17.78 8.44
CA SER A 401 -24.28 17.83 7.14
C SER A 401 -25.41 16.81 7.08
N ALA A 402 -26.56 17.18 6.50
CA ALA A 402 -27.70 16.27 6.27
C ALA A 402 -27.35 15.09 5.35
N SER A 403 -26.26 15.21 4.57
CA SER A 403 -25.73 14.13 3.73
C SER A 403 -24.75 13.20 4.46
N SER A 404 -24.43 13.47 5.72
CA SER A 404 -23.54 12.63 6.51
C SER A 404 -24.18 11.25 6.73
N PRO A 405 -23.44 10.14 6.54
CA PRO A 405 -23.94 8.80 6.88
C PRO A 405 -24.41 8.67 8.33
N ASP A 406 -23.84 9.49 9.23
CA ASP A 406 -24.15 9.51 10.66
C ASP A 406 -25.25 10.54 11.03
N ALA A 407 -25.90 11.20 10.06
CA ALA A 407 -26.85 12.28 10.32
C ALA A 407 -27.99 11.91 11.29
N SER A 408 -28.45 10.66 11.28
CA SER A 408 -29.51 10.15 12.17
C SER A 408 -29.07 9.96 13.62
N ARG A 409 -27.78 10.13 13.93
CA ARG A 409 -27.21 9.95 15.26
C ARG A 409 -27.05 11.26 16.02
N TYR A 410 -27.40 12.40 15.40
CA TYR A 410 -27.26 13.71 16.02
C TYR A 410 -28.54 14.15 16.71
N TYR A 411 -28.41 14.73 17.89
CA TYR A 411 -29.48 15.29 18.70
C TYR A 411 -29.12 16.71 19.14
N TRP A 412 -30.11 17.57 19.29
CA TRP A 412 -29.89 18.82 20.01
C TRP A 412 -29.78 18.53 21.50
N GLY A 413 -28.79 19.11 22.17
CA GLY A 413 -28.60 18.89 23.60
C GLY A 413 -27.96 20.05 24.32
N ARG A 414 -28.17 20.09 25.63
CA ARG A 414 -27.49 20.95 26.59
C ARG A 414 -26.85 20.05 27.65
N ALA A 415 -25.57 20.22 27.90
CA ALA A 415 -24.81 19.42 28.86
C ALA A 415 -24.61 20.19 30.18
N TYR A 416 -24.96 19.57 31.31
CA TYR A 416 -24.98 20.16 32.65
C TYR A 416 -24.06 19.37 33.60
N THR A 417 -23.47 20.03 34.58
CA THR A 417 -22.40 19.45 35.43
C THR A 417 -22.87 18.64 36.64
N ASP A 418 -24.18 18.63 36.91
CA ASP A 418 -24.76 17.88 38.04
C ASP A 418 -26.28 17.66 37.85
N LEU A 419 -26.68 16.88 36.83
CA LEU A 419 -28.07 16.39 36.73
C LEU A 419 -28.37 15.26 37.74
N GLY A 420 -27.32 14.71 38.35
CA GLY A 420 -27.34 13.63 39.36
C GLY A 420 -27.63 14.09 40.80
N GLY A 421 -27.58 15.39 41.11
CA GLY A 421 -27.74 15.97 42.43
C GLY A 421 -29.18 16.24 42.89
N ASN A 422 -29.39 16.80 44.08
CA ASN A 422 -30.70 17.04 44.74
C ASN A 422 -31.58 18.14 44.07
N GLY A 423 -31.55 18.26 42.75
CA GLY A 423 -32.46 19.15 41.99
C GLY A 423 -31.99 20.60 41.87
N LEU A 424 -30.72 20.87 42.17
CA LEU A 424 -30.08 22.11 41.76
C LEU A 424 -29.29 21.81 40.48
N ALA A 425 -29.94 21.95 39.33
CA ALA A 425 -29.23 22.42 38.14
C ALA A 425 -28.82 23.88 38.41
N ASP A 426 -27.95 24.11 39.42
CA ASP A 426 -27.59 25.46 39.85
C ASP A 426 -26.61 26.01 38.83
N ASP A 427 -27.08 26.98 38.05
CA ASP A 427 -26.87 28.40 38.32
C ASP A 427 -25.48 28.85 38.85
N LEU A 428 -24.43 28.03 38.74
CA LEU A 428 -23.05 28.31 39.15
C LEU A 428 -22.34 29.35 38.26
N ALA A 429 -23.07 30.03 37.37
CA ALA A 429 -22.62 31.26 36.70
C ALA A 429 -23.77 32.11 36.10
N GLY A 430 -25.06 31.79 36.35
CA GLY A 430 -26.18 32.48 35.68
C GLY A 430 -26.24 32.31 34.16
N GLN A 431 -25.52 31.32 33.59
CA GLN A 431 -25.55 31.01 32.16
C GLN A 431 -26.01 29.57 31.95
N SER A 432 -27.13 29.41 31.23
CA SER A 432 -27.56 28.09 30.75
C SER A 432 -26.53 27.55 29.75
N PRO A 433 -26.18 26.24 29.79
CA PRO A 433 -25.27 25.64 28.81
C PRO A 433 -25.73 25.91 27.37
N GLU A 434 -24.78 26.14 26.48
CA GLU A 434 -25.08 26.39 25.06
C GLU A 434 -25.76 25.18 24.42
N LEU A 435 -26.60 25.47 23.42
CA LEU A 435 -27.31 24.43 22.67
C LEU A 435 -26.40 23.88 21.57
N GLU A 436 -26.14 22.59 21.61
CA GLU A 436 -25.09 21.92 20.83
C GLU A 436 -25.64 20.72 20.04
N ALA A 437 -24.95 20.37 18.96
CA ALA A 437 -25.27 19.22 18.12
C ALA A 437 -24.48 17.98 18.58
N PHE A 438 -25.10 17.13 19.39
CA PHE A 438 -24.45 15.97 19.97
C PHE A 438 -24.64 14.70 19.12
N LYS A 439 -23.53 14.08 18.71
CA LYS A 439 -23.52 12.75 18.10
C LYS A 439 -23.60 11.66 19.18
N LEU A 440 -24.63 10.83 19.11
CA LEU A 440 -24.73 9.60 19.91
C LEU A 440 -23.70 8.56 19.42
N LEU A 441 -22.84 8.11 20.31
CA LEU A 441 -21.93 6.98 20.09
C LEU A 441 -22.68 5.65 20.15
N GLN A 442 -22.22 4.70 19.35
CA GLN A 442 -22.70 3.33 19.32
C GLN A 442 -22.07 2.51 20.45
N GLU A 443 -22.76 1.44 20.88
CA GLU A 443 -22.30 0.56 21.97
C GLU A 443 -20.96 -0.12 21.70
N ASN A 444 -20.50 -0.19 20.44
CA ASN A 444 -19.18 -0.72 20.08
C ASN A 444 -18.10 0.36 19.96
N GLU A 445 -18.41 1.65 20.21
CA GLU A 445 -17.45 2.75 20.19
C GLU A 445 -16.94 3.10 21.60
N TYR A 446 -17.57 2.56 22.64
CA TYR A 446 -17.17 2.71 24.03
C TYR A 446 -17.55 1.47 24.85
N THR A 447 -16.92 1.32 26.01
CA THR A 447 -17.30 0.41 27.08
C THR A 447 -17.44 1.19 28.39
N TRP A 448 -17.92 0.56 29.45
CA TRP A 448 -17.85 1.10 30.79
C TRP A 448 -17.64 -0.02 31.80
N ARG A 449 -16.99 0.31 32.91
CA ARG A 449 -16.77 -0.63 34.02
C ARG A 449 -16.88 0.07 35.36
N VAL A 450 -16.98 -0.70 36.43
CA VAL A 450 -16.77 -0.19 37.78
C VAL A 450 -15.28 -0.35 38.11
N ASP A 451 -14.70 0.61 38.83
CA ASP A 451 -13.32 0.50 39.32
C ASP A 451 -13.17 -0.74 40.25
N PRO A 452 -11.94 -1.26 40.44
CA PRO A 452 -11.72 -2.48 41.24
C PRO A 452 -12.23 -2.40 42.68
N ASN A 453 -12.36 -1.20 43.26
CA ASN A 453 -12.89 -1.03 44.61
C ASN A 453 -14.42 -0.96 44.66
N GLY A 454 -15.10 -0.93 43.51
CA GLY A 454 -16.56 -0.92 43.43
C GLY A 454 -17.20 0.47 43.65
N ASN A 455 -16.40 1.54 43.64
CA ASN A 455 -16.82 2.87 44.08
C ASN A 455 -17.22 3.79 42.92
N PHE A 456 -16.60 3.64 41.75
CA PHE A 456 -16.77 4.58 40.62
C PHE A 456 -17.05 3.87 39.30
N SER A 457 -17.98 4.43 38.51
CA SER A 457 -18.19 4.02 37.12
C SER A 457 -17.23 4.79 36.19
N ILE A 458 -16.50 4.05 35.36
CA ILE A 458 -15.50 4.57 34.41
C ILE A 458 -16.01 4.32 32.99
N LEU A 459 -16.07 5.40 32.20
CA LEU A 459 -16.29 5.41 30.76
C LEU A 459 -14.98 5.16 30.00
N GLU A 460 -15.05 4.10 29.21
CA GLU A 460 -14.15 3.52 28.23
C GLU A 460 -14.27 3.98 26.79
N LEU A 461 -13.65 5.05 26.31
CA LEU A 461 -13.69 5.30 24.86
C LEU A 461 -12.71 4.38 24.12
N ASN A 462 -13.11 3.80 22.98
CA ASN A 462 -12.20 2.97 22.19
C ASN A 462 -11.04 3.79 21.60
N TYR A 463 -11.31 5.06 21.30
CA TYR A 463 -10.34 6.02 20.81
C TYR A 463 -10.44 7.34 21.58
N PRO A 464 -9.33 8.03 21.84
CA PRO A 464 -9.37 9.38 22.40
C PRO A 464 -10.18 10.34 21.52
N ILE A 465 -11.03 11.16 22.12
CA ILE A 465 -11.73 12.26 21.43
C ILE A 465 -10.80 13.48 21.30
N ALA A 466 -11.16 14.43 20.42
CA ALA A 466 -10.35 15.62 20.22
C ALA A 466 -10.34 16.52 21.48
N GLU A 467 -9.27 17.30 21.66
CA GLU A 467 -9.18 18.22 22.81
C GLU A 467 -10.32 19.24 22.85
N THR A 468 -10.86 19.61 21.68
CA THR A 468 -11.98 20.56 21.52
C THR A 468 -13.37 19.90 21.55
N ASP A 469 -13.45 18.58 21.70
CA ASP A 469 -14.75 17.91 21.72
C ASP A 469 -15.40 18.01 23.11
N ILE A 470 -16.70 18.24 23.15
CA ILE A 470 -17.54 18.18 24.34
C ILE A 470 -18.04 16.75 24.52
N LEU A 471 -17.83 16.16 25.69
CA LEU A 471 -18.31 14.82 26.05
C LEU A 471 -19.44 14.93 27.07
N ALA A 472 -20.55 14.26 26.78
CA ALA A 472 -21.71 14.19 27.67
C ALA A 472 -22.31 12.79 27.68
N VAL A 473 -23.08 12.47 28.73
CA VAL A 473 -23.69 11.15 28.91
C VAL A 473 -25.13 11.25 29.38
N SER A 474 -25.87 10.17 29.21
CA SER A 474 -27.10 9.89 29.95
C SER A 474 -27.09 8.44 30.40
N TYR A 475 -27.51 8.17 31.63
CA TYR A 475 -27.54 6.81 32.15
C TYR A 475 -28.59 6.62 33.24
N THR A 476 -28.92 5.36 33.51
CA THR A 476 -29.66 4.97 34.71
C THR A 476 -28.67 4.33 35.69
N ALA A 477 -28.62 4.85 36.92
CA ALA A 477 -27.75 4.34 37.96
C ALA A 477 -28.51 3.95 39.23
N ARG A 478 -27.94 3.01 39.97
CA ARG A 478 -28.44 2.54 41.27
C ARG A 478 -27.60 3.10 42.40
N ASP A 479 -28.28 3.40 43.52
CA ASP A 479 -27.63 3.66 44.80
C ASP A 479 -26.81 2.46 45.27
N SER A 480 -25.47 2.56 45.27
CA SER A 480 -24.61 1.46 45.69
C SER A 480 -24.64 1.20 47.20
N ALA A 481 -25.07 2.18 48.01
CA ALA A 481 -25.25 2.03 49.46
C ALA A 481 -26.63 1.46 49.85
N ASN A 482 -27.69 1.85 49.15
CA ASN A 482 -29.08 1.53 49.54
C ASN A 482 -29.80 0.55 48.60
N GLY A 483 -29.22 0.21 47.45
CA GLY A 483 -29.59 -0.93 46.62
C GLY A 483 -30.96 -0.91 45.95
N ASP A 484 -31.90 -0.01 46.25
CA ASP A 484 -33.31 -0.18 45.82
C ASP A 484 -33.86 0.90 44.86
N ALA A 485 -33.19 2.06 44.70
CA ALA A 485 -33.69 3.15 43.85
C ALA A 485 -32.82 3.34 42.59
N LEU A 486 -33.44 3.17 41.42
CA LEU A 486 -32.88 3.59 40.13
C LEU A 486 -33.11 5.08 39.91
N ARG A 487 -32.06 5.80 39.50
CA ARG A 487 -32.12 7.20 39.10
C ARG A 487 -31.72 7.37 37.65
N GLN A 488 -32.54 8.10 36.89
CA GLN A 488 -32.19 8.55 35.56
C GLN A 488 -31.37 9.84 35.65
N VAL A 489 -30.19 9.85 35.02
CA VAL A 489 -29.30 11.00 34.85
C VAL A 489 -29.30 11.38 33.37
N GLY A 490 -29.76 12.60 33.08
CA GLY A 490 -29.98 13.07 31.71
C GLY A 490 -31.15 12.41 30.96
N ASP A 491 -31.50 12.98 29.83
CA ASP A 491 -32.51 12.48 28.90
C ASP A 491 -31.94 11.35 28.04
N ASN A 492 -32.66 10.22 27.97
CA ASN A 492 -32.36 9.19 27.00
C ASN A 492 -32.92 9.55 25.60
N THR A 493 -32.45 8.87 24.57
CA THR A 493 -32.90 9.11 23.18
C THR A 493 -34.23 8.42 22.82
N GLN A 494 -34.85 7.67 23.74
CA GLN A 494 -36.01 6.86 23.42
C GLN A 494 -37.23 7.74 23.13
N GLY A 495 -37.70 7.70 21.87
CA GLY A 495 -38.85 8.50 21.43
C GLY A 495 -38.56 9.97 21.13
N LYS A 496 -37.27 10.37 21.14
CA LYS A 496 -36.82 11.73 20.85
C LYS A 496 -36.54 11.95 19.36
N ILE A 497 -36.83 13.15 18.87
CA ILE A 497 -36.64 13.51 17.45
C ILE A 497 -35.21 14.05 17.21
N THR A 498 -34.56 13.59 16.15
CA THR A 498 -33.14 13.90 15.80
C THR A 498 -32.93 15.27 15.16
N TYR A 499 -31.67 15.74 15.16
CA TYR A 499 -31.18 17.08 14.78
C TYR A 499 -31.81 17.76 13.55
N PHE A 500 -32.03 17.04 12.45
CA PHE A 500 -32.50 17.65 11.18
C PHE A 500 -34.01 17.88 11.11
N ASP A 501 -34.77 17.49 12.12
CA ASP A 501 -36.22 17.70 12.14
C ASP A 501 -36.57 19.09 12.70
N SER A 502 -37.56 19.72 12.09
CA SER A 502 -38.17 20.97 12.57
C SER A 502 -38.78 20.89 13.97
N GLN A 503 -39.06 19.69 14.47
CA GLN A 503 -39.60 19.41 15.81
C GLN A 503 -38.58 18.72 16.73
N ALA A 504 -37.28 18.82 16.42
CA ALA A 504 -36.24 18.13 17.21
C ALA A 504 -36.32 18.49 18.71
N ASP A 505 -36.28 17.45 19.55
CA ASP A 505 -36.22 17.62 21.00
C ASP A 505 -34.84 18.09 21.41
N THR A 506 -34.77 18.89 22.49
CA THR A 506 -33.51 19.19 23.17
C THR A 506 -33.32 18.21 24.32
N LEU A 507 -32.19 17.50 24.33
CA LEU A 507 -31.80 16.61 25.41
C LEU A 507 -31.11 17.40 26.53
N SER A 508 -31.43 17.11 27.78
CA SER A 508 -30.60 17.48 28.92
C SER A 508 -29.60 16.36 29.20
N LEU A 509 -28.30 16.60 29.08
CA LEU A 509 -27.25 15.60 29.24
C LEU A 509 -26.32 15.92 30.41
N GLU A 510 -25.71 14.90 31.01
CA GLU A 510 -24.66 15.08 32.02
C GLU A 510 -23.34 15.39 31.34
N LEU A 511 -22.68 16.48 31.71
CA LEU A 511 -21.42 16.91 31.16
C LEU A 511 -20.28 16.10 31.80
N ILE A 512 -19.42 15.51 30.97
CA ILE A 512 -18.21 14.83 31.40
C ILE A 512 -16.97 15.67 31.07
N LYS A 513 -16.95 16.31 29.90
CA LYS A 513 -15.84 17.15 29.45
C LYS A 513 -16.36 18.36 28.66
N PRO A 514 -16.11 19.62 29.09
CA PRO A 514 -16.36 20.82 28.29
C PRO A 514 -15.26 21.10 27.25
N ASP A 515 -15.48 22.14 26.45
CA ASP A 515 -14.48 22.85 25.64
C ASP A 515 -14.57 24.37 25.94
N PRO A 516 -13.48 25.05 26.33
CA PRO A 516 -12.15 24.51 26.64
C PRO A 516 -12.13 23.71 27.94
N TYR A 517 -11.28 22.68 28.00
CA TYR A 517 -11.11 21.85 29.20
C TYR A 517 -9.87 22.27 30.01
N ARG A 518 -10.09 22.82 31.21
CA ARG A 518 -9.05 23.46 32.04
C ARG A 518 -9.15 23.05 33.53
N PRO A 519 -8.09 23.23 34.33
CA PRO A 519 -8.09 22.89 35.77
C PRO A 519 -9.22 23.50 36.61
N ASP A 520 -9.74 24.66 36.20
CA ASP A 520 -10.87 25.35 36.81
C ASP A 520 -12.23 24.91 36.27
N SER A 521 -12.27 23.95 35.33
CA SER A 521 -13.51 23.38 34.82
C SER A 521 -14.17 22.48 35.88
N PRO A 522 -15.50 22.52 36.03
CA PRO A 522 -16.23 21.77 37.06
C PRO A 522 -16.04 20.25 36.98
N THR A 523 -15.81 19.72 35.78
CA THR A 523 -15.61 18.28 35.54
C THR A 523 -14.13 17.92 35.33
N TRP A 524 -13.18 18.81 35.65
CA TRP A 524 -11.75 18.62 35.36
C TRP A 524 -11.18 17.30 35.91
N ASP A 525 -11.66 16.89 37.08
CA ASP A 525 -11.23 15.68 37.77
C ASP A 525 -11.87 14.40 37.23
N TYR A 526 -12.83 14.51 36.31
CA TYR A 526 -13.49 13.34 35.73
C TYR A 526 -12.54 12.62 34.78
N MET A 527 -11.62 13.32 34.11
CA MET A 527 -10.65 12.65 33.22
C MET A 527 -9.59 11.88 34.03
N LEU A 528 -9.47 10.58 33.76
CA LEU A 528 -8.42 9.75 34.35
C LEU A 528 -7.06 10.13 33.75
N ARG A 529 -6.06 10.31 34.64
CA ARG A 529 -4.67 10.70 34.29
C ARG A 529 -3.66 9.67 34.82
N ASN A 530 -4.12 8.42 34.93
CA ASN A 530 -3.42 7.30 35.56
C ASN A 530 -3.25 6.09 34.63
N VAL A 531 -3.56 6.23 33.34
CA VAL A 531 -3.44 5.16 32.32
C VAL A 531 -2.38 5.55 31.30
N TYR A 532 -1.42 4.65 31.05
CA TYR A 532 -0.28 4.86 30.17
C TYR A 532 -0.21 3.76 29.10
N SER A 533 0.04 4.12 27.85
CA SER A 533 0.28 3.12 26.79
C SER A 533 1.74 2.68 26.83
N LEU A 534 1.97 1.37 26.99
CA LEU A 534 3.28 0.74 26.80
C LEU A 534 3.55 0.43 25.31
N GLY A 535 2.53 0.54 24.46
CA GLY A 535 2.64 0.26 23.04
C GLY A 535 2.87 -1.21 22.72
N GLY A 536 2.37 -1.64 21.55
CA GLY A 536 2.23 -3.06 21.24
C GLY A 536 0.95 -3.65 21.83
N THR A 537 0.51 -4.75 21.27
CA THR A 537 -0.62 -5.57 21.72
C THR A 537 -0.09 -6.96 22.05
N GLU A 538 -0.78 -7.70 22.92
CA GLU A 538 -0.40 -9.07 23.32
C GLU A 538 0.95 -9.14 24.06
N ILE A 539 1.12 -8.27 25.08
CA ILE A 539 2.32 -8.26 25.93
C ILE A 539 2.42 -9.57 26.73
N ASP A 540 3.57 -10.25 26.65
CA ASP A 540 3.86 -11.37 27.55
C ASP A 540 4.15 -10.84 28.97
N PHE A 541 3.16 -10.96 29.85
CA PHE A 541 3.24 -10.51 31.24
C PHE A 541 4.43 -11.09 32.01
N ALA A 542 4.83 -12.33 31.72
CA ALA A 542 5.95 -12.97 32.42
C ALA A 542 7.30 -12.28 32.12
N SER A 543 7.42 -11.70 30.92
CA SER A 543 8.59 -10.98 30.44
C SER A 543 8.60 -9.49 30.79
N LEU A 544 7.47 -8.96 31.30
CA LEU A 544 7.31 -7.54 31.56
C LEU A 544 8.11 -7.11 32.80
N GLU A 545 9.01 -6.17 32.59
CA GLU A 545 9.71 -5.44 33.65
C GLU A 545 9.33 -3.96 33.56
N VAL A 546 8.99 -3.34 34.69
CA VAL A 546 8.67 -1.91 34.76
C VAL A 546 9.39 -1.28 35.94
N SER A 547 10.01 -0.13 35.70
CA SER A 547 10.58 0.72 36.74
C SER A 547 10.03 2.15 36.61
N ILE A 548 9.89 2.82 37.76
CA ILE A 548 9.54 4.24 37.79
C ILE A 548 10.73 4.99 38.35
N GLU A 549 11.31 5.85 37.53
CA GLU A 549 12.55 6.55 37.82
C GLU A 549 12.32 8.06 37.88
N ARG A 550 12.81 8.70 38.93
CA ARG A 550 12.79 10.16 39.06
C ARG A 550 13.82 10.80 38.14
N ILE A 551 13.41 11.81 37.39
CA ILE A 551 14.26 12.60 36.49
C ILE A 551 15.16 13.50 37.33
N GLY A 552 16.48 13.31 37.24
CA GLY A 552 17.46 14.12 37.96
C GLY A 552 18.76 13.35 38.22
N THR A 553 19.52 13.80 39.22
CA THR A 553 20.86 13.27 39.53
C THR A 553 20.89 12.37 40.76
N SER A 554 19.79 11.68 41.09
CA SER A 554 19.80 10.67 42.17
C SER A 554 20.77 9.54 41.82
N GLN A 555 21.48 9.03 42.82
CA GLN A 555 22.37 7.88 42.66
C GLN A 555 21.60 6.62 42.29
N ASP A 556 20.37 6.48 42.81
CA ASP A 556 19.40 5.47 42.40
C ASP A 556 18.07 6.18 42.09
N PRO A 557 17.73 6.36 40.81
CA PRO A 557 16.54 7.12 40.44
C PRO A 557 15.24 6.35 40.68
N ALA A 558 15.29 5.04 40.93
CA ALA A 558 14.09 4.21 41.17
C ALA A 558 13.56 4.27 42.62
N TYR A 559 14.28 4.96 43.51
CA TYR A 559 13.96 5.06 44.94
C TYR A 559 13.91 6.52 45.40
N PRO A 560 13.02 6.89 46.33
CA PRO A 560 13.13 8.15 47.06
C PRO A 560 14.44 8.25 47.84
N GLU A 561 14.91 9.47 48.07
CA GLU A 561 16.15 9.70 48.80
C GLU A 561 16.02 9.20 50.25
N GLY A 562 16.87 8.24 50.63
CA GLY A 562 16.87 7.66 51.99
C GLY A 562 15.85 6.54 52.22
N SER A 563 15.10 6.12 51.20
CA SER A 563 14.19 4.97 51.25
C SER A 563 14.80 3.75 50.55
N ASN A 564 14.48 2.54 51.06
CA ASN A 564 14.77 1.27 50.37
C ASN A 564 13.54 0.71 49.62
N THR A 565 12.47 1.50 49.54
CA THR A 565 11.23 1.13 48.87
C THR A 565 11.19 1.80 47.49
N PRO A 566 11.02 1.04 46.39
CA PRO A 566 11.02 1.63 45.05
C PRO A 566 9.75 2.45 44.80
N TYR A 567 9.81 3.44 43.90
CA TYR A 567 8.63 4.21 43.48
C TYR A 567 7.51 3.34 42.93
N LEU A 568 7.85 2.18 42.34
CA LEU A 568 6.89 1.18 41.89
C LEU A 568 5.89 0.80 43.01
N ARG A 569 6.37 0.68 44.25
CA ARG A 569 5.57 0.36 45.43
C ARG A 569 4.86 1.59 45.99
N PHE A 570 5.53 2.74 46.06
CA PHE A 570 4.91 3.99 46.50
C PHE A 570 3.72 4.44 45.65
N PHE A 571 3.65 3.99 44.39
CA PHE A 571 2.52 4.25 43.49
C PHE A 571 1.55 3.08 43.35
N GLY A 572 1.69 2.05 44.21
CA GLY A 572 0.73 0.95 44.38
C GLY A 572 0.71 -0.08 43.23
N LEU A 573 1.81 -0.22 42.49
CA LEU A 573 1.93 -1.19 41.40
C LEU A 573 2.56 -2.54 41.82
N ASP A 574 3.20 -2.61 42.99
CA ASP A 574 3.90 -3.79 43.55
C ASP A 574 3.52 -3.99 45.03
N GLN A 575 2.41 -4.67 45.29
CA GLN A 575 1.90 -4.99 46.62
C GLN A 575 1.82 -6.50 46.88
N TYR A 576 1.77 -7.33 45.83
CA TYR A 576 1.52 -8.77 45.89
C TYR A 576 2.49 -9.54 44.98
N ARG A 577 2.54 -10.87 45.14
CA ARG A 577 3.32 -11.75 44.25
C ARG A 577 2.44 -12.26 43.11
N GLY A 578 2.57 -11.64 41.94
CA GLY A 578 1.99 -12.12 40.67
C GLY A 578 0.47 -11.92 40.49
N GLN A 579 -0.36 -12.15 41.51
CA GLN A 579 -1.82 -11.93 41.46
C GLN A 579 -2.32 -11.36 42.80
N LEU A 580 -3.41 -10.57 42.79
CA LEU A 580 -4.12 -10.14 43.99
C LEU A 580 -4.57 -11.36 44.83
N VAL A 581 -3.77 -11.77 45.82
CA VAL A 581 -4.08 -12.79 46.83
C VAL A 581 -4.10 -12.11 48.20
N GLU A 582 -4.87 -12.63 49.17
CA GLU A 582 -4.83 -12.10 50.54
C GLU A 582 -3.40 -12.13 51.12
N GLY A 583 -2.90 -10.96 51.51
CA GLY A 583 -1.61 -10.78 52.18
C GLY A 583 -0.64 -9.89 51.39
N PHE A 584 0.10 -9.03 52.09
CA PHE A 584 1.12 -8.15 51.51
C PHE A 584 2.43 -8.93 51.27
N ASP A 585 2.81 -9.16 50.01
CA ASP A 585 4.03 -9.91 49.60
C ASP A 585 4.60 -9.34 48.29
N PRO A 586 5.19 -8.14 48.31
CA PRO A 586 5.66 -7.49 47.10
C PRO A 586 6.98 -8.12 46.59
N ASP A 587 7.07 -8.35 45.29
CA ASP A 587 8.19 -9.08 44.65
C ASP A 587 9.04 -8.20 43.70
N GLY A 588 8.72 -6.91 43.62
CA GLY A 588 9.42 -5.95 42.76
C GLY A 588 8.97 -6.01 41.30
N ARG A 589 7.87 -6.71 41.00
CA ARG A 589 7.21 -6.73 39.69
C ARG A 589 5.82 -6.10 39.79
N ILE A 590 5.24 -5.81 38.62
CA ILE A 590 3.88 -5.28 38.57
C ILE A 590 2.87 -6.36 38.96
N ASP A 591 1.89 -5.99 39.79
CA ASP A 591 0.75 -6.82 40.14
C ASP A 591 -0.25 -6.99 38.97
N TRP A 592 -0.78 -8.19 38.76
CA TRP A 592 -1.99 -8.36 37.94
C TRP A 592 -3.25 -7.95 38.75
N PRO A 593 -4.20 -7.15 38.23
CA PRO A 593 -4.37 -6.71 36.83
C PRO A 593 -4.02 -5.22 36.61
N ARG A 594 -2.85 -4.74 37.06
CA ARG A 594 -2.39 -3.36 36.78
C ARG A 594 -1.97 -3.13 35.33
N ILE A 595 -2.02 -4.16 34.50
CA ILE A 595 -1.77 -4.08 33.07
C ILE A 595 -2.88 -4.77 32.28
N ASP A 596 -3.38 -4.09 31.26
CA ASP A 596 -4.12 -4.71 30.16
C ASP A 596 -3.11 -5.16 29.10
N ILE A 597 -2.87 -6.47 29.03
CA ILE A 597 -1.92 -7.06 28.08
C ILE A 597 -2.44 -7.10 26.64
N ALA A 598 -3.76 -7.04 26.44
CA ALA A 598 -4.34 -7.05 25.11
C ALA A 598 -4.15 -5.69 24.45
N GLU A 599 -4.41 -4.60 25.19
CA GLU A 599 -4.27 -3.23 24.71
C GLU A 599 -2.91 -2.58 25.02
N GLY A 600 -2.07 -3.23 25.82
CA GLY A 600 -0.78 -2.70 26.24
C GLY A 600 -0.89 -1.46 27.13
N LEU A 601 -1.84 -1.47 28.09
CA LEU A 601 -2.11 -0.34 28.98
C LEU A 601 -1.64 -0.62 30.41
N LEU A 602 -0.78 0.24 30.94
CA LEU A 602 -0.44 0.29 32.36
C LEU A 602 -1.46 1.18 33.09
N ILE A 603 -2.09 0.65 34.14
CA ILE A 603 -3.15 1.29 34.91
C ILE A 603 -2.70 1.41 36.37
N PHE A 604 -2.42 2.63 36.81
CA PHE A 604 -2.14 2.89 38.22
C PHE A 604 -3.41 2.76 39.07
N PRO A 605 -3.32 2.23 40.31
CA PRO A 605 -4.47 2.04 41.20
C PRO A 605 -5.26 3.31 41.48
N TYR A 606 -4.55 4.41 41.69
CA TYR A 606 -5.13 5.68 42.08
C TYR A 606 -5.16 6.61 40.89
N TYR A 607 -6.20 7.44 40.81
CA TYR A 607 -6.43 8.34 39.67
C TYR A 607 -5.46 9.53 39.63
N ARG A 608 -4.80 9.84 40.75
CA ARG A 608 -3.67 10.78 40.83
C ARG A 608 -2.39 10.10 41.33
N PRO A 609 -1.80 9.18 40.56
CA PRO A 609 -0.71 8.32 41.05
C PRO A 609 0.53 9.08 41.51
N PHE A 610 0.82 10.24 40.92
CA PHE A 610 1.99 11.05 41.26
C PHE A 610 1.69 12.13 42.31
N ASP A 611 0.46 12.17 42.84
CA ASP A 611 0.06 13.02 43.97
C ASP A 611 -0.89 12.25 44.90
N PRO A 612 -0.46 11.10 45.47
CA PRO A 612 -1.30 10.25 46.29
C PRO A 612 -1.43 10.78 47.73
N PRO A 613 -2.58 10.61 48.39
CA PRO A 613 -2.74 10.98 49.79
C PRO A 613 -1.90 10.05 50.69
N GLU A 614 -1.34 10.59 51.77
CA GLU A 614 -0.46 9.87 52.70
C GLU A 614 -1.06 8.55 53.21
N GLY A 615 -2.36 8.55 53.53
CA GLY A 615 -3.06 7.36 54.01
C GLY A 615 -3.05 6.21 53.00
N LEU A 616 -3.07 6.52 51.70
CA LEU A 616 -3.02 5.52 50.63
C LEU A 616 -1.59 5.04 50.40
N VAL A 617 -0.61 5.96 50.45
CA VAL A 617 0.81 5.60 50.41
C VAL A 617 1.15 4.61 51.54
N CYS A 618 0.68 4.86 52.77
CA CYS A 618 0.87 3.95 53.88
C CYS A 618 0.29 2.56 53.61
N GLN A 619 -0.91 2.46 53.01
CA GLN A 619 -1.50 1.17 52.66
C GLN A 619 -0.66 0.38 51.63
N TRP A 620 0.07 1.06 50.75
CA TRP A 620 0.87 0.43 49.70
C TRP A 620 2.30 0.09 50.12
N THR A 621 2.87 0.79 51.10
CA THR A 621 4.26 0.56 51.53
C THR A 621 4.37 -0.36 52.74
N GLN A 622 3.39 -0.33 53.66
CA GLN A 622 3.36 -1.15 54.88
C GLN A 622 1.93 -1.28 55.43
N PRO A 623 1.30 -2.48 55.47
CA PRO A 623 -0.05 -2.64 56.02
C PRO A 623 -0.11 -2.58 57.57
N VAL A 624 1.02 -2.48 58.27
CA VAL A 624 1.08 -2.39 59.74
C VAL A 624 1.12 -0.93 60.18
N VAL A 625 0.11 -0.50 60.93
CA VAL A 625 -0.05 0.88 61.43
C VAL A 625 1.13 1.27 62.34
N GLY A 626 1.94 2.24 61.92
CA GLY A 626 2.94 2.91 62.78
C GLY A 626 4.31 3.17 62.16
N ASP A 627 4.70 2.43 61.11
CA ASP A 627 6.05 2.47 60.50
C ASP A 627 6.01 2.58 58.96
N CYS A 628 5.00 3.23 58.37
CA CYS A 628 4.95 3.44 56.91
C CYS A 628 5.94 4.52 56.45
N GLU A 629 6.66 4.26 55.37
CA GLU A 629 7.43 5.27 54.64
C GLU A 629 6.47 6.14 53.81
N LEU A 630 6.71 7.46 53.81
CA LEU A 630 5.91 8.46 53.08
C LEU A 630 6.74 9.10 51.96
N LEU A 631 6.04 9.54 50.91
CA LEU A 631 6.60 10.44 49.91
C LEU A 631 6.76 11.85 50.49
N THR A 632 7.76 12.59 50.01
CA THR A 632 7.97 14.00 50.36
C THR A 632 7.46 14.93 49.26
N ASP A 633 7.36 16.23 49.54
CA ASP A 633 7.03 17.25 48.52
C ASP A 633 7.97 17.22 47.29
N ALA A 634 9.21 16.75 47.48
CA ALA A 634 10.17 16.61 46.39
C ALA A 634 9.76 15.52 45.38
N ASP A 635 8.99 14.53 45.84
CA ASP A 635 8.52 13.37 45.10
C ASP A 635 7.15 13.64 44.45
N LEU A 636 6.24 14.35 45.12
CA LEU A 636 4.91 14.64 44.58
C LEU A 636 4.93 15.50 43.31
N ASN A 637 4.09 15.20 42.33
CA ASN A 637 3.92 15.96 41.09
C ASN A 637 2.47 16.44 40.87
N PRO A 638 1.96 17.39 41.68
CA PRO A 638 0.60 17.92 41.55
C PRO A 638 0.38 18.65 40.22
N ALA A 639 1.44 19.13 39.58
CA ALA A 639 1.35 19.92 38.35
C ALA A 639 0.66 19.18 37.19
N ILE A 640 0.71 17.84 37.16
CA ILE A 640 0.00 17.00 36.18
C ILE A 640 -1.53 17.19 36.29
N TYR A 641 -2.03 17.45 37.50
CA TYR A 641 -3.44 17.59 37.82
C TYR A 641 -3.88 19.05 37.91
N GLU A 642 -2.97 19.98 38.15
CA GLU A 642 -3.30 21.40 38.35
C GLU A 642 -2.99 22.28 37.12
N THR A 643 -2.38 21.72 36.07
CA THR A 643 -1.97 22.45 34.87
C THR A 643 -2.72 21.96 33.63
N ALA A 644 -3.14 22.89 32.77
CA ALA A 644 -3.78 22.57 31.51
C ALA A 644 -2.85 21.72 30.60
N ARG A 645 -3.43 20.72 29.93
CA ARG A 645 -2.70 19.76 29.08
C ARG A 645 -1.86 20.45 27.99
N GLU A 646 -2.42 21.46 27.33
CA GLU A 646 -1.73 22.24 26.31
C GLU A 646 -0.43 22.88 26.83
N THR A 647 -0.46 23.38 28.08
CA THR A 647 0.71 23.99 28.73
C THR A 647 1.78 22.94 29.03
N ILE A 648 1.39 21.76 29.50
CA ILE A 648 2.28 20.61 29.73
C ILE A 648 2.91 20.17 28.41
N ASN A 649 2.12 19.98 27.35
CA ASN A 649 2.58 19.51 26.04
C ASN A 649 3.59 20.46 25.38
N ARG A 650 3.49 21.78 25.64
CA ARG A 650 4.46 22.76 25.15
C ARG A 650 5.81 22.68 25.85
N ASN A 651 5.85 22.23 27.10
CA ASN A 651 7.07 22.17 27.92
C ASN A 651 7.13 20.90 28.80
N PRO A 652 7.06 19.69 28.24
CA PRO A 652 6.86 18.46 29.02
C PRO A 652 7.99 18.23 30.04
N SER A 653 9.23 18.60 29.70
CA SER A 653 10.38 18.48 30.60
C SER A 653 10.31 19.37 31.85
N LEU A 654 9.49 20.43 31.86
CA LEU A 654 9.31 21.29 33.04
C LEU A 654 8.29 20.73 34.03
N TYR A 655 7.34 19.94 33.53
CA TYR A 655 6.21 19.41 34.30
C TYR A 655 6.36 17.92 34.62
N SER A 656 7.33 17.24 34.01
CA SER A 656 7.61 15.85 34.25
C SER A 656 8.65 15.67 35.35
N LYS A 657 8.32 14.86 36.36
CA LYS A 657 9.23 14.45 37.44
C LYS A 657 9.69 13.01 37.29
N TYR A 658 8.91 12.15 36.64
CA TYR A 658 9.19 10.72 36.51
C TYR A 658 9.22 10.24 35.07
N VAL A 659 9.99 9.17 34.87
CA VAL A 659 9.98 8.34 33.67
C VAL A 659 9.62 6.92 34.08
N ILE A 660 8.54 6.40 33.52
CA ILE A 660 8.13 5.00 33.56
C ILE A 660 8.92 4.29 32.46
N LYS A 661 9.89 3.48 32.83
CA LYS A 661 10.60 2.61 31.89
C LYS A 661 9.97 1.23 31.92
N TYR A 662 9.86 0.62 30.75
CA TYR A 662 9.31 -0.72 30.64
C TYR A 662 10.05 -1.50 29.59
N GLN A 663 10.08 -2.81 29.80
CA GLN A 663 10.72 -3.78 28.93
C GLN A 663 9.79 -4.99 28.84
N SER A 664 9.42 -5.40 27.63
CA SER A 664 8.67 -6.64 27.41
C SER A 664 9.14 -7.34 26.14
N ALA A 665 9.08 -8.67 26.12
CA ALA A 665 9.30 -9.45 24.92
C ALA A 665 8.00 -9.52 24.11
N THR A 666 8.05 -9.08 22.86
CA THR A 666 7.03 -9.42 21.85
C THR A 666 7.60 -10.57 21.04
N VAL A 667 6.98 -11.77 21.08
CA VAL A 667 7.41 -12.89 20.23
C VAL A 667 6.92 -12.62 18.81
N ALA A 668 7.69 -11.84 18.05
CA ALA A 668 7.39 -11.63 16.64
C ALA A 668 7.63 -12.93 15.87
N SER A 669 6.56 -13.55 15.37
CA SER A 669 6.65 -14.63 14.37
C SER A 669 6.84 -14.08 12.96
N ARG A 670 6.77 -12.75 12.79
CA ARG A 670 6.85 -12.03 11.51
C ARG A 670 8.08 -11.14 11.47
N PHE A 671 8.83 -11.23 10.37
CA PHE A 671 10.12 -10.59 10.17
C PHE A 671 10.10 -9.86 8.82
N ASN A 672 10.25 -8.54 8.85
CA ASN A 672 10.28 -7.75 7.62
C ASN A 672 11.71 -7.70 7.07
N LEU A 673 11.93 -8.08 5.81
CA LEU A 673 13.24 -8.04 5.14
C LEU A 673 13.70 -6.62 4.78
N ASN A 674 12.82 -5.61 4.90
CA ASN A 674 13.00 -4.23 4.44
C ASN A 674 13.37 -4.16 2.95
N ALA A 675 12.90 -5.13 2.17
CA ALA A 675 13.13 -5.22 0.74
C ALA A 675 11.81 -5.61 0.09
N PHE A 676 11.42 -4.82 -0.90
CA PHE A 676 10.25 -5.09 -1.73
C PHE A 676 10.66 -5.86 -2.97
N ASP A 677 9.71 -6.58 -3.56
CA ASP A 677 9.89 -7.34 -4.80
C ASP A 677 11.02 -8.38 -4.71
N ILE A 678 10.92 -9.24 -3.69
CA ILE A 678 11.77 -10.41 -3.49
C ILE A 678 11.52 -11.40 -4.63
N LEU A 679 12.58 -11.91 -5.26
CA LEU A 679 12.48 -12.92 -6.31
C LEU A 679 12.02 -14.26 -5.71
N GLU A 680 10.93 -14.81 -6.24
CA GLU A 680 10.36 -16.04 -5.72
C GLU A 680 11.36 -17.22 -5.78
N GLY A 681 11.49 -17.92 -4.65
CA GLY A 681 12.38 -19.09 -4.50
C GLY A 681 13.86 -18.75 -4.44
N SER A 682 14.21 -17.46 -4.29
CA SER A 682 15.59 -17.02 -4.04
C SER A 682 15.96 -17.05 -2.57
N GLU A 683 14.98 -17.19 -1.67
CA GLU A 683 15.17 -17.11 -0.24
C GLU A 683 15.74 -18.39 0.36
N VAL A 684 16.71 -18.24 1.25
CA VAL A 684 17.23 -19.29 2.13
C VAL A 684 17.05 -18.80 3.56
N VAL A 685 16.15 -19.46 4.29
CA VAL A 685 15.82 -19.14 5.68
C VAL A 685 16.47 -20.17 6.59
N THR A 686 17.21 -19.71 7.58
CA THR A 686 17.84 -20.55 8.61
C THR A 686 17.51 -20.02 10.00
N LEU A 687 17.21 -20.91 10.94
CA LEU A 687 17.01 -20.61 12.36
C LEU A 687 18.09 -21.33 13.16
N ASP A 688 18.94 -20.57 13.85
CA ASP A 688 20.11 -21.08 14.60
C ASP A 688 21.03 -21.96 13.72
N GLY A 689 21.15 -21.58 12.45
CA GLY A 689 21.91 -22.30 11.43
C GLY A 689 21.19 -23.52 10.81
N VAL A 690 20.00 -23.87 11.30
CA VAL A 690 19.17 -24.96 10.73
C VAL A 690 18.30 -24.42 9.60
N PRO A 691 18.43 -24.92 8.36
CA PRO A 691 17.59 -24.48 7.25
C PRO A 691 16.12 -24.86 7.46
N LEU A 692 15.23 -23.91 7.19
CA LEU A 692 13.78 -24.07 7.29
C LEU A 692 13.15 -24.37 5.92
N LYS A 693 12.00 -25.05 5.90
CA LYS A 693 11.25 -25.39 4.69
C LYS A 693 10.07 -24.44 4.45
N LYS A 694 10.03 -23.82 3.27
CA LYS A 694 8.90 -22.98 2.80
C LYS A 694 7.59 -23.78 2.82
N GLY A 695 6.53 -23.18 3.33
CA GLY A 695 5.18 -23.75 3.42
C GLY A 695 4.94 -24.68 4.62
N THR A 696 5.99 -25.15 5.30
CA THR A 696 5.88 -25.95 6.54
C THR A 696 6.41 -25.19 7.75
N ASP A 697 7.63 -24.65 7.65
CA ASP A 697 8.33 -23.98 8.74
C ASP A 697 8.24 -22.45 8.64
N TYR A 698 7.99 -21.91 7.44
CA TYR A 698 7.77 -20.48 7.22
C TYR A 698 6.95 -20.22 5.95
N ARG A 699 6.39 -19.01 5.84
CA ARG A 699 5.88 -18.43 4.59
C ARG A 699 6.49 -17.05 4.37
N ILE A 700 6.54 -16.61 3.11
CA ILE A 700 7.07 -15.29 2.73
C ILE A 700 6.09 -14.61 1.77
N ASP A 701 5.83 -13.33 2.01
CA ASP A 701 5.17 -12.44 1.05
C ASP A 701 6.25 -11.79 0.19
N TYR A 702 6.35 -12.22 -1.07
CA TYR A 702 7.42 -11.78 -1.98
C TYR A 702 7.32 -10.30 -2.38
N PHE A 703 6.14 -9.70 -2.30
CA PHE A 703 5.98 -8.30 -2.66
C PHE A 703 6.48 -7.39 -1.55
N SER A 704 6.04 -7.63 -0.32
CA SER A 704 6.37 -6.83 0.87
C SER A 704 7.67 -7.22 1.56
N GLY A 705 8.17 -8.43 1.29
CA GLY A 705 9.33 -9.01 1.98
C GLY A 705 9.05 -9.39 3.44
N GLU A 706 7.79 -9.67 3.80
CA GLU A 706 7.45 -10.19 5.14
C GLU A 706 7.63 -11.70 5.19
N VAL A 707 8.42 -12.20 6.16
CA VAL A 707 8.62 -13.62 6.44
C VAL A 707 7.91 -13.97 7.73
N GLU A 708 7.04 -14.98 7.73
CA GLU A 708 6.34 -15.47 8.91
C GLU A 708 6.74 -16.91 9.20
N LEU A 709 7.22 -17.18 10.41
CA LEU A 709 7.52 -18.54 10.88
C LEU A 709 6.23 -19.27 11.25
N LEU A 710 6.20 -20.57 10.96
CA LEU A 710 5.04 -21.45 11.14
C LEU A 710 5.39 -22.62 12.05
N GLY A 711 4.37 -23.16 12.73
CA GLY A 711 4.45 -24.43 13.47
C GLY A 711 5.63 -24.52 14.43
N ASP A 712 6.38 -25.62 14.33
CA ASP A 712 7.51 -25.93 15.21
C ASP A 712 8.67 -24.94 15.06
N ALA A 713 8.80 -24.23 13.94
CA ALA A 713 9.82 -23.19 13.79
C ALA A 713 9.46 -21.94 14.59
N ALA A 714 8.18 -21.54 14.62
CA ALA A 714 7.71 -20.47 15.49
C ALA A 714 7.81 -20.85 16.97
N ALA A 715 7.44 -22.09 17.33
CA ALA A 715 7.48 -22.57 18.71
C ALA A 715 8.90 -22.69 19.31
N ARG A 716 9.93 -22.77 18.46
CA ARG A 716 11.33 -22.84 18.87
C ARG A 716 12.00 -21.48 19.04
N LEU A 717 11.30 -20.38 18.74
CA LEU A 717 11.83 -19.05 18.95
C LEU A 717 12.08 -18.80 20.44
N THR A 718 13.34 -18.51 20.77
CA THR A 718 13.73 -18.01 22.09
C THR A 718 14.36 -16.63 21.94
N PRO A 719 14.43 -15.78 22.97
CA PRO A 719 15.12 -14.48 22.91
C PRO A 719 16.60 -14.53 22.52
N SER A 720 17.20 -15.70 22.33
CA SER A 720 18.56 -15.86 21.81
C SER A 720 18.63 -16.42 20.39
N SER A 721 17.50 -16.80 19.80
CA SER A 721 17.45 -17.42 18.47
C SER A 721 17.93 -16.45 17.39
N ASN A 722 18.66 -16.96 16.42
CA ASN A 722 19.16 -16.22 15.27
C ASN A 722 18.48 -16.72 13.99
N LEU A 723 17.57 -15.90 13.44
CA LEU A 723 16.96 -16.14 12.15
C LEU A 723 17.75 -15.39 11.07
N GLN A 724 18.38 -16.10 10.15
CA GLN A 724 19.04 -15.50 8.98
C GLN A 724 18.26 -15.82 7.71
N VAL A 725 17.96 -14.78 6.93
CA VAL A 725 17.29 -14.87 5.63
C VAL A 725 18.18 -14.25 4.56
N THR A 726 18.67 -15.07 3.65
CA THR A 726 19.37 -14.63 2.43
C THR A 726 18.39 -14.65 1.27
N TYR A 727 18.32 -13.61 0.45
CA TYR A 727 17.31 -13.48 -0.60
C TYR A 727 17.80 -12.57 -1.75
N GLN A 728 17.15 -12.66 -2.91
CA GLN A 728 17.35 -11.74 -4.02
C GLN A 728 16.12 -10.85 -4.20
N PHE A 729 16.29 -9.56 -4.52
CA PHE A 729 15.16 -8.64 -4.68
C PHE A 729 15.43 -7.59 -5.76
N ARG A 730 14.39 -7.00 -6.36
CA ARG A 730 14.54 -5.93 -7.37
C ARG A 730 14.33 -4.55 -6.72
N PRO A 731 15.36 -3.67 -6.62
CA PRO A 731 15.18 -2.37 -6.00
C PRO A 731 14.21 -1.48 -6.80
N LEU A 732 13.20 -0.91 -6.14
CA LEU A 732 12.21 -0.01 -6.76
C LEU A 732 12.83 1.31 -7.27
N VAL A 733 13.91 1.78 -6.64
CA VAL A 733 14.60 3.03 -6.99
C VAL A 733 16.11 2.84 -6.83
N GLY A 734 16.90 3.18 -7.85
CA GLY A 734 18.36 3.32 -7.72
C GLY A 734 19.20 2.05 -7.88
N GLY A 735 18.62 0.89 -8.20
CA GLY A 735 19.38 -0.35 -8.46
C GLY A 735 20.23 -0.25 -9.73
N GLY A 736 21.55 -0.47 -9.59
CA GLY A 736 22.46 -0.60 -10.72
C GLY A 736 22.21 -1.89 -11.48
N GLN A 737 22.15 -1.84 -12.81
CA GLN A 737 22.02 -3.05 -13.63
C GLN A 737 23.38 -3.77 -13.63
N SER A 738 23.42 -5.05 -13.22
CA SER A 738 24.63 -5.87 -13.35
C SER A 738 24.55 -6.78 -14.58
N SER A 739 25.69 -6.95 -15.25
CA SER A 739 25.88 -7.94 -16.30
C SER A 739 26.75 -9.06 -15.77
N LEU A 740 26.38 -10.30 -16.08
CA LEU A 740 27.01 -11.51 -15.61
C LEU A 740 27.36 -12.41 -16.79
N VAL A 741 28.62 -12.81 -16.88
CA VAL A 741 29.12 -13.79 -17.84
C VAL A 741 29.77 -14.91 -17.07
N GLY A 742 29.35 -16.14 -17.29
CA GLY A 742 29.84 -17.30 -16.56
C GLY A 742 30.16 -18.46 -17.48
N PHE A 743 31.13 -19.26 -17.06
CA PHE A 743 31.47 -20.53 -17.69
C PHE A 743 31.75 -21.57 -16.60
N ASN A 744 31.23 -22.78 -16.78
CA ASN A 744 31.54 -23.94 -15.95
C ASN A 744 31.90 -25.10 -16.87
N GLY A 745 32.96 -25.82 -16.54
CA GLY A 745 33.35 -27.05 -17.21
C GLY A 745 33.62 -28.15 -16.19
N THR A 746 32.99 -29.31 -16.35
CA THR A 746 33.20 -30.51 -15.53
C THR A 746 33.74 -31.63 -16.40
N TYR A 747 34.97 -32.05 -16.12
CA TYR A 747 35.64 -33.13 -16.83
C TYR A 747 35.58 -34.42 -16.00
N HIS A 748 34.93 -35.44 -16.56
CA HIS A 748 34.77 -36.76 -15.93
C HIS A 748 35.97 -37.67 -16.26
N LEU A 749 36.65 -38.14 -15.22
CA LEU A 749 37.79 -39.08 -15.29
C LEU A 749 37.30 -40.51 -14.97
N GLY A 750 36.35 -41.00 -15.77
CA GLY A 750 35.58 -42.22 -15.50
C GLY A 750 34.31 -41.93 -14.68
N GLU A 751 33.68 -42.96 -14.13
CA GLU A 751 32.35 -42.82 -13.49
C GLU A 751 32.38 -42.16 -12.10
N LYS A 752 33.52 -42.19 -11.40
CA LYS A 752 33.63 -41.81 -9.98
C LYS A 752 34.50 -40.58 -9.72
N ASN A 753 35.21 -40.09 -10.74
CA ASN A 753 36.19 -39.01 -10.60
C ASN A 753 35.80 -37.86 -11.50
N GLN A 754 35.84 -36.64 -10.98
CA GLN A 754 35.54 -35.44 -11.76
C GLN A 754 36.39 -34.25 -11.32
N ILE A 755 36.71 -33.40 -12.28
CA ILE A 755 37.34 -32.09 -12.05
C ILE A 755 36.44 -31.03 -12.66
N ALA A 756 35.93 -30.12 -11.84
CA ALA A 756 35.13 -28.98 -12.26
C ALA A 756 35.92 -27.67 -12.15
N SER A 757 35.70 -26.74 -13.08
CA SER A 757 36.18 -25.38 -12.98
C SER A 757 35.08 -24.40 -13.37
N SER A 758 34.77 -23.46 -12.49
CA SER A 758 33.81 -22.40 -12.74
C SER A 758 34.50 -21.03 -12.78
N TRP A 759 34.09 -20.17 -13.69
CA TRP A 759 34.57 -18.80 -13.84
C TRP A 759 33.38 -17.87 -14.04
N LEU A 760 33.39 -16.74 -13.35
CA LEU A 760 32.32 -15.77 -13.36
C LEU A 760 32.90 -14.36 -13.47
N TYR A 761 32.38 -13.58 -14.40
CA TYR A 761 32.62 -12.16 -14.53
C TYR A 761 31.31 -11.40 -14.27
N GLU A 762 31.36 -10.46 -13.34
CA GLU A 762 30.25 -9.57 -13.03
C GLU A 762 30.67 -8.11 -13.24
N SER A 763 29.80 -7.31 -13.84
CA SER A 763 29.97 -5.87 -13.99
C SER A 763 28.70 -5.15 -13.55
N LYS A 764 28.74 -4.43 -12.43
CA LYS A 764 27.66 -3.59 -11.91
C LYS A 764 27.87 -2.14 -12.33
N TYR A 765 26.84 -1.50 -12.89
CA TYR A 765 26.90 -0.09 -13.28
C TYR A 765 25.89 0.75 -12.49
N SER A 766 26.36 1.87 -11.93
CA SER A 766 25.47 2.84 -11.27
C SER A 766 24.86 3.83 -12.27
N GLY A 767 23.52 3.96 -12.27
CA GLY A 767 22.83 4.96 -13.08
C GLY A 767 23.03 6.39 -12.59
N ALA A 768 23.55 6.59 -11.37
CA ALA A 768 23.79 7.89 -10.78
C ALA A 768 25.14 8.46 -11.23
N ARG A 769 25.16 9.73 -11.65
CA ARG A 769 26.40 10.45 -11.97
C ARG A 769 27.32 10.61 -10.75
N ARG A 770 26.76 10.58 -9.55
CA ARG A 770 27.45 10.57 -8.26
C ARG A 770 26.82 9.46 -7.40
N PRO A 771 27.35 8.23 -7.45
CA PRO A 771 26.83 7.13 -6.64
C PRO A 771 27.01 7.41 -5.15
N ARG A 772 26.12 6.87 -4.31
CA ARG A 772 26.32 6.85 -2.86
C ARG A 772 27.39 5.82 -2.51
N LEU A 773 27.97 5.93 -1.33
CA LEU A 773 28.93 4.94 -0.81
C LEU A 773 28.22 3.57 -0.72
N GLY A 774 28.74 2.55 -1.39
CA GLY A 774 28.14 1.22 -1.53
C GLY A 774 27.33 1.00 -2.84
N GLU A 775 27.06 2.06 -3.60
CA GLU A 775 26.35 2.00 -4.90
C GLU A 775 27.30 2.24 -6.09
N GLU A 776 28.62 2.12 -5.89
CA GLU A 776 29.59 2.36 -6.95
C GLU A 776 29.57 1.26 -8.02
N SER A 777 29.93 1.64 -9.24
CA SER A 777 30.17 0.68 -10.31
C SER A 777 31.33 -0.24 -9.95
N THR A 778 31.17 -1.54 -10.11
CA THR A 778 32.19 -2.54 -9.78
C THR A 778 32.32 -3.57 -10.88
N ARG A 779 33.50 -4.19 -10.99
CA ARG A 779 33.76 -5.33 -11.86
C ARG A 779 34.48 -6.40 -11.07
N ASN A 780 33.95 -7.61 -11.06
CA ASN A 780 34.51 -8.73 -10.30
C ASN A 780 34.73 -9.93 -11.21
N VAL A 781 35.86 -10.60 -11.08
CA VAL A 781 36.07 -11.95 -11.63
C VAL A 781 36.27 -12.91 -10.47
N VAL A 782 35.52 -14.00 -10.45
CA VAL A 782 35.68 -15.08 -9.47
C VAL A 782 35.83 -16.39 -10.22
N GLY A 783 36.69 -17.29 -9.74
CA GLY A 783 36.80 -18.62 -10.31
C GLY A 783 37.24 -19.66 -9.30
N ASN A 784 36.91 -20.93 -9.57
CA ASN A 784 37.38 -22.07 -8.79
C ASN A 784 37.80 -23.25 -9.65
N VAL A 785 38.48 -24.17 -8.98
CA VAL A 785 38.72 -25.54 -9.43
C VAL A 785 38.36 -26.48 -8.28
N LEU A 786 37.49 -27.44 -8.55
CA LEU A 786 37.05 -28.46 -7.62
C LEU A 786 37.42 -29.84 -8.18
N ALA A 787 38.07 -30.67 -7.37
CA ALA A 787 38.42 -32.03 -7.75
C ALA A 787 37.79 -33.00 -6.75
N ASN A 788 36.97 -33.92 -7.25
CA ASN A 788 36.42 -35.04 -6.49
C ASN A 788 37.00 -36.32 -7.07
N LEU A 789 37.93 -36.93 -6.32
CA LEU A 789 38.63 -38.13 -6.73
C LEU A 789 38.31 -39.25 -5.73
N SER A 790 37.91 -40.40 -6.23
CA SER A 790 37.64 -41.61 -5.47
C SER A 790 38.50 -42.75 -6.01
N ALA A 791 39.22 -43.42 -5.12
CA ALA A 791 39.99 -44.60 -5.41
C ALA A 791 39.58 -45.74 -4.48
N GLU A 792 39.68 -46.97 -4.95
CA GLU A 792 39.40 -48.17 -4.17
C GLU A 792 40.69 -48.99 -4.00
N PRO A 793 41.62 -48.54 -3.13
CA PRO A 793 42.92 -49.18 -3.00
C PRO A 793 42.79 -50.52 -2.26
N GLU A 794 42.98 -51.62 -2.98
CA GLU A 794 42.97 -52.98 -2.41
C GLU A 794 43.99 -53.18 -1.28
N PHE A 795 45.10 -52.42 -1.28
CA PHE A 795 46.11 -52.51 -0.23
C PHE A 795 45.57 -52.06 1.14
N LEU A 796 44.58 -51.14 1.19
CA LEU A 796 43.95 -50.73 2.44
C LEU A 796 42.96 -51.79 2.95
N THR A 797 42.21 -52.43 2.04
CA THR A 797 41.36 -53.58 2.40
C THR A 797 42.23 -54.70 2.96
N SER A 798 43.34 -54.99 2.28
CA SER A 798 44.32 -56.00 2.72
C SER A 798 44.98 -55.63 4.06
N PHE A 799 45.28 -54.35 4.27
CA PHE A 799 45.84 -53.87 5.54
C PHE A 799 44.85 -53.98 6.70
N ALA A 800 43.56 -53.72 6.47
CA ALA A 800 42.53 -53.91 7.49
C ALA A 800 42.46 -55.37 7.96
N ASN A 801 42.63 -56.33 7.05
CA ASN A 801 42.66 -57.76 7.34
C ASN A 801 43.95 -58.22 8.06
N LEU A 802 44.96 -57.35 8.23
CA LEU A 802 46.13 -57.63 9.09
C LEU A 802 45.84 -57.37 10.58
N LEU A 803 44.74 -56.69 10.92
CA LEU A 803 44.37 -56.43 12.32
C LEU A 803 43.78 -57.69 12.98
N PRO A 804 44.20 -58.06 14.20
CA PRO A 804 43.66 -59.23 14.88
C PRO A 804 42.14 -59.12 15.06
N ARG A 805 41.40 -60.18 14.69
CA ARG A 805 39.93 -60.29 14.75
C ARG A 805 39.16 -59.45 13.72
N VAL A 806 39.79 -58.94 12.66
CA VAL A 806 39.14 -58.28 11.53
C VAL A 806 39.32 -59.14 10.28
N ASP A 807 38.21 -59.49 9.62
CA ASP A 807 38.18 -60.20 8.34
C ASP A 807 37.01 -59.64 7.53
N THR A 808 37.30 -58.90 6.46
CA THR A 808 36.30 -58.18 5.67
C THR A 808 36.61 -58.23 4.17
N ASP A 809 35.57 -58.51 3.38
CA ASP A 809 35.59 -58.45 1.91
C ASP A 809 35.08 -57.09 1.37
N ALA A 810 34.63 -56.20 2.26
CA ALA A 810 34.15 -54.87 1.88
C ALA A 810 35.31 -54.01 1.34
N THR A 811 35.15 -53.47 0.13
CA THR A 811 36.15 -52.63 -0.54
C THR A 811 36.45 -51.37 0.28
N SER A 812 37.73 -51.07 0.49
CA SER A 812 38.16 -49.78 1.04
C SER A 812 38.06 -48.70 -0.01
N THR A 813 37.41 -47.58 0.31
CA THR A 813 37.32 -46.40 -0.55
C THR A 813 38.06 -45.23 0.07
N VAL A 814 38.88 -44.56 -0.71
CA VAL A 814 39.53 -43.30 -0.37
C VAL A 814 38.98 -42.21 -1.27
N SER A 815 38.32 -41.22 -0.69
CA SER A 815 37.81 -40.04 -1.39
C SER A 815 38.63 -38.81 -1.02
N LEU A 816 39.10 -38.09 -2.02
CA LEU A 816 39.74 -36.78 -1.90
C LEU A 816 38.83 -35.75 -2.58
N SER A 817 38.33 -34.80 -1.79
CA SER A 817 37.66 -33.60 -2.27
C SER A 817 38.56 -32.39 -2.01
N SER A 818 38.90 -31.67 -3.06
CA SER A 818 39.76 -30.48 -2.99
C SER A 818 39.11 -29.33 -3.73
N GLU A 819 39.24 -28.12 -3.19
CA GLU A 819 38.72 -26.89 -3.78
C GLU A 819 39.76 -25.77 -3.69
N LEU A 820 39.95 -25.05 -4.79
CA LEU A 820 40.76 -23.84 -4.88
C LEU A 820 39.92 -22.74 -5.51
N ALA A 821 39.89 -21.55 -4.90
CA ALA A 821 39.13 -20.40 -5.39
C ALA A 821 40.00 -19.15 -5.48
N VAL A 822 39.71 -18.30 -6.46
CA VAL A 822 40.36 -17.00 -6.69
C VAL A 822 39.32 -15.92 -6.96
N SER A 823 39.60 -14.70 -6.53
CA SER A 823 38.75 -13.52 -6.76
C SER A 823 39.60 -12.30 -7.10
N PHE A 824 39.19 -11.56 -8.14
CA PHE A 824 39.82 -10.34 -8.63
C PHE A 824 38.77 -9.21 -8.64
N PRO A 825 38.60 -8.49 -7.52
CA PRO A 825 37.68 -7.37 -7.44
C PRO A 825 38.30 -6.09 -8.01
N ASN A 826 37.50 -5.31 -8.74
CA ASN A 826 37.86 -3.98 -9.24
C ASN A 826 36.73 -2.99 -8.90
N PRO A 827 36.84 -2.26 -7.77
CA PRO A 827 35.85 -1.28 -7.36
C PRO A 827 36.00 0.06 -8.11
N ASN A 828 34.90 0.82 -8.22
CA ASN A 828 34.84 2.20 -8.71
C ASN A 828 35.18 2.42 -10.20
N VAL A 829 34.53 1.67 -11.10
CA VAL A 829 34.80 1.67 -12.55
C VAL A 829 33.95 2.62 -13.38
#